data_AF-A0A850A863-F1
#
_entry.id   AF-A0A850A863-F1
#
_cell.length_a   1.000
_cell.length_b   1.000
_cell.length_c   1.000
_cell.angle_alpha   90.00
_cell.angle_beta   90.00
_cell.angle_gamma   90.00
#
_symmetry.space_group_name_H-M   'P 1'
#
loop_
_entity.id
_entity.type
_entity.pdbx_description
1 polymer ?
#
loop_
_entity_poly.entity_id
_entity_poly.type
_entity_poly.pdbx_seq_one_letter_code
_entity_poly.pdbx_strand_id
1 'polypeptide(L)'
;MAKLKFLALIFLTMALSVAAIYWLYPRIHPYAGIHLPLDKKEIEKRAYRISEELGLPHGGASADAPGYIADARWDRNTALVRQLQTELGLEKSNRALRKGAPGYSWQIFWIDEKQDLSFSVQPKQVDESGLLPLAEQEWRMDIYGRLLEFQKNVPDELKLPEISVEEARAIAGEFLARYSNFYEAGGGIPQEGENSGAGSGGRQPVDVPPGDAGGAIPLAFKSARKINLPNRVDHEFRWQALSPETGDTIRAQLKIAGNQVAAFSAAYETPAIYSAQGRRPITQIFSPLLTFTIAIITIVIAFKRWRAYELSFKFAIPLGIFTGLIFGVYLYQSLPPNMGIGLWFSIIFAPLTIGGTLIFVWAVGESVGREVWNDKFTTIDLVRNGYTLHSLIGKSVLRGLAFGLASFAIWLGLAELGERLTPLTVITQDENMLRFVDAAFPLVPIASMHLFSAIFVVAAYYVLALSLLRKRISSPYISLPLLAVFLVLAYQSSIEPLSMGGLIETLSTLVVVWAFYRFDIIAGFIALFTAAAAEPALALFTAGSALHLYSGYIFLAGFALLAGYALITLYTRDRISDFQRIAPVYVKNITERQRLQRELEIAREVQMSFLPRANPQISRLDIASRCEPALEVGGDYYDFITLEDNRLGVAIGDVSGKGTQAAFYMTLTKGFLRALANGPDSPAAVLSRLNRLFYDNVKRGVFISMAYGVFDMNAGVLTLARAGHNPVIMRKTGEQESQMLHPRGLALGMEKGNTFEHTIQEVKIPFQNRDLFVFYTDGFTEAMDKNRQEFGDERFEKAIEKHAAGAAEQIMEGIFREVKQFTGRVKQHDDMTIVVVKISDLAIE
;
A
#
# COMPACT_ATOMS: atom_id res chain seq x y z
N MET A 1 -13.02 -6.66 -38.88
CA MET A 1 -11.58 -6.27 -38.96
C MET A 1 -11.01 -5.76 -37.61
N ALA A 2 -11.61 -4.78 -36.92
CA ALA A 2 -11.07 -4.26 -35.66
C ALA A 2 -10.91 -5.31 -34.52
N LYS A 3 -11.90 -6.20 -34.34
CA LYS A 3 -11.81 -7.32 -33.38
C LYS A 3 -10.66 -8.27 -33.69
N LEU A 4 -10.43 -8.56 -34.98
CA LEU A 4 -9.35 -9.43 -35.43
C LEU A 4 -7.97 -8.82 -35.15
N LYS A 5 -7.78 -7.53 -35.45
CA LYS A 5 -6.54 -6.80 -35.11
C LYS A 5 -6.28 -6.78 -33.60
N PHE A 6 -7.33 -6.58 -32.80
CA PHE A 6 -7.24 -6.65 -31.35
C PHE A 6 -6.80 -8.04 -30.86
N LEU A 7 -7.45 -9.11 -31.33
CA LEU A 7 -7.10 -10.48 -30.96
C LEU A 7 -5.67 -10.84 -31.39
N ALA A 8 -5.26 -10.49 -32.62
CA ALA A 8 -3.92 -10.76 -33.11
C ALA A 8 -2.85 -10.12 -32.21
N LEU A 9 -3.05 -8.87 -31.78
CA LEU A 9 -2.12 -8.20 -30.85
C LEU A 9 -2.09 -8.90 -29.49
N ILE A 10 -3.25 -9.19 -28.91
CA ILE A 10 -3.35 -9.84 -27.59
C ILE A 10 -2.69 -11.23 -27.59
N PHE A 11 -3.01 -12.06 -28.58
CA PHE A 11 -2.44 -13.40 -28.67
C PHE A 11 -0.94 -13.36 -28.96
N LEU A 12 -0.46 -12.41 -29.77
CA LEU A 12 0.97 -12.20 -29.96
C LEU A 12 1.66 -11.82 -28.64
N THR A 13 1.10 -10.89 -27.86
CA THR A 13 1.63 -10.54 -26.54
C THR A 13 1.68 -11.76 -25.62
N MET A 14 0.58 -12.51 -25.51
CA MET A 14 0.53 -13.73 -24.68
C MET A 14 1.55 -14.78 -25.13
N ALA A 15 1.66 -15.05 -26.44
CA ALA A 15 2.58 -16.04 -26.98
C ALA A 15 4.05 -15.67 -26.71
N LEU A 16 4.43 -14.40 -26.91
CA LEU A 16 5.76 -13.91 -26.59
C LEU A 16 6.06 -14.00 -25.09
N SER A 17 5.10 -13.64 -24.24
CA SER A 17 5.25 -13.75 -22.79
C SER A 17 5.40 -15.20 -22.33
N VAL A 18 4.58 -16.13 -22.85
CA VAL A 18 4.68 -17.56 -22.53
C VAL A 18 6.02 -18.14 -22.98
N ALA A 19 6.49 -17.79 -24.18
CA ALA A 19 7.80 -18.21 -24.67
C ALA A 19 8.95 -17.70 -23.79
N ALA A 20 8.89 -16.43 -23.35
CA ALA A 20 9.87 -15.86 -22.44
C ALA A 20 9.83 -16.54 -21.06
N ILE A 21 8.64 -16.78 -20.50
CA ILE A 21 8.46 -17.47 -19.23
C ILE A 21 9.06 -18.88 -19.30
N TYR A 22 8.73 -19.64 -20.34
CA TYR A 22 9.26 -21.00 -20.54
C TYR A 22 10.80 -21.05 -20.54
N TRP A 23 11.44 -20.05 -21.16
CA TRP A 23 12.90 -20.02 -21.27
C TRP A 23 13.60 -19.48 -20.01
N LEU A 24 13.02 -18.49 -19.34
CA LEU A 24 13.65 -17.78 -18.22
C LEU A 24 13.34 -18.40 -16.85
N TYR A 25 12.14 -18.94 -16.65
CA TYR A 25 11.70 -19.43 -15.34
C TYR A 25 12.68 -20.42 -14.70
N PRO A 26 13.20 -21.44 -15.41
CA PRO A 26 14.16 -22.39 -14.85
C PRO A 26 15.52 -21.80 -14.45
N ARG A 27 15.85 -20.59 -14.92
CA ARG A 27 17.12 -19.90 -14.61
C ARG A 27 17.02 -19.04 -13.36
N ILE A 28 15.84 -18.51 -13.09
CA ILE A 28 15.61 -17.53 -12.01
C ILE A 28 15.14 -18.20 -10.73
N HIS A 29 14.22 -19.17 -10.80
CA HIS A 29 13.62 -19.74 -9.60
C HIS A 29 14.38 -20.98 -9.07
N PRO A 30 14.73 -21.03 -7.77
CA PRO A 30 15.58 -22.07 -7.20
C PRO A 30 14.98 -23.47 -7.22
N TYR A 31 13.67 -23.56 -7.04
CA TYR A 31 12.95 -24.84 -7.04
C TYR A 31 12.61 -25.33 -8.46
N ALA A 32 12.88 -24.52 -9.50
CA ALA A 32 12.46 -24.87 -10.84
C ALA A 32 13.23 -26.10 -11.36
N GLY A 33 12.51 -27.15 -11.76
CA GLY A 33 13.08 -28.40 -12.24
C GLY A 33 13.70 -29.30 -11.16
N ILE A 34 13.46 -29.03 -9.88
CA ILE A 34 13.79 -29.95 -8.78
C ILE A 34 12.68 -30.99 -8.69
N HIS A 35 12.93 -32.19 -9.21
CA HIS A 35 11.97 -33.29 -9.11
C HIS A 35 12.10 -33.97 -7.75
N LEU A 36 10.97 -34.21 -7.07
CA LEU A 36 10.93 -35.09 -5.90
C LEU A 36 10.85 -36.54 -6.38
N PRO A 37 11.92 -37.34 -6.23
CA PRO A 37 11.92 -38.72 -6.69
C PRO A 37 11.05 -39.63 -5.82
N LEU A 38 10.79 -39.23 -4.57
CA LEU A 38 9.92 -39.91 -3.63
C LEU A 38 8.79 -38.98 -3.18
N ASP A 39 7.58 -39.50 -3.12
CA ASP A 39 6.44 -38.77 -2.55
C ASP A 39 6.38 -38.91 -1.02
N LYS A 40 5.49 -38.13 -0.39
CA LYS A 40 5.29 -38.13 1.06
C LYS A 40 5.05 -39.53 1.63
N LYS A 41 4.19 -40.34 0.99
CA LYS A 41 3.83 -41.68 1.48
C LYS A 41 5.00 -42.64 1.36
N GLU A 42 5.82 -42.51 0.32
CA GLU A 42 7.03 -43.30 0.14
C GLU A 42 8.08 -42.97 1.21
N ILE A 43 8.25 -41.69 1.54
CA ILE A 43 9.12 -41.25 2.63
C ILE A 43 8.61 -41.75 3.99
N GLU A 44 7.32 -41.64 4.27
CA GLU A 44 6.70 -42.15 5.51
C GLU A 44 6.91 -43.67 5.66
N LYS A 45 6.63 -44.45 4.60
CA LYS A 45 6.90 -45.90 4.57
C LYS A 45 8.37 -46.22 4.84
N ARG A 46 9.28 -45.42 4.29
CA ARG A 46 10.71 -45.61 4.50
C ARG A 46 11.11 -45.28 5.94
N ALA A 47 10.56 -44.23 6.52
CA ALA A 47 10.74 -43.89 7.94
C ALA A 47 10.28 -45.02 8.85
N TYR A 48 9.12 -45.63 8.58
CA TYR A 48 8.66 -46.81 9.31
C TYR A 48 9.63 -47.97 9.22
N ARG A 49 10.06 -48.34 8.01
CA ARG A 49 11.01 -49.45 7.81
C ARG A 49 12.32 -49.21 8.57
N ILE A 50 12.88 -48.00 8.48
CA ILE A 50 14.09 -47.62 9.23
C ILE A 50 13.84 -47.70 10.75
N SER A 51 12.66 -47.28 11.22
CA SER A 51 12.29 -47.38 12.63
C SER A 51 12.22 -48.83 13.12
N GLU A 52 11.68 -49.74 12.31
CA GLU A 52 11.65 -51.18 12.58
C GLU A 52 13.06 -51.77 12.69
N GLU A 53 13.92 -51.45 11.73
CA GLU A 53 15.30 -51.93 11.68
C GLU A 53 16.16 -51.39 12.84
N LEU A 54 15.84 -50.21 13.37
CA LEU A 54 16.49 -49.61 14.55
C LEU A 54 15.87 -50.04 15.88
N GLY A 55 14.89 -50.96 15.85
CA GLY A 55 14.23 -51.49 17.03
C GLY A 55 13.41 -50.43 17.78
N LEU A 56 12.81 -49.49 17.05
CA LEU A 56 11.91 -48.49 17.61
C LEU A 56 10.46 -48.99 17.51
N PRO A 57 9.75 -49.12 18.65
CA PRO A 57 8.39 -49.63 18.66
C PRO A 57 7.43 -48.64 18.01
N HIS A 58 6.97 -48.95 16.80
CA HIS A 58 5.91 -48.24 16.08
C HIS A 58 4.77 -49.24 15.92
N GLY A 59 3.67 -49.05 16.65
CA GLY A 59 2.45 -49.89 16.70
C GLY A 59 2.45 -51.27 16.01
N GLY A 60 2.47 -52.36 16.80
CA GLY A 60 2.13 -53.71 16.32
C GLY A 60 2.76 -54.90 17.05
N ALA A 61 2.50 -55.08 18.36
CA ALA A 61 2.72 -56.37 19.04
C ALA A 61 1.82 -56.61 20.28
N SER A 62 1.24 -55.57 20.88
CA SER A 62 0.29 -55.68 21.99
C SER A 62 -0.82 -54.63 21.85
N ALA A 63 -2.03 -54.94 22.33
CA ALA A 63 -3.21 -54.07 22.26
C ALA A 63 -3.05 -52.73 23.02
N ASP A 64 -2.02 -52.62 23.87
CA ASP A 64 -1.78 -51.47 24.76
C ASP A 64 -0.65 -50.53 24.28
N ALA A 65 0.09 -50.87 23.22
CA ALA A 65 1.13 -49.99 22.69
C ALA A 65 0.53 -48.77 21.93
N PRO A 66 1.02 -47.54 22.14
CA PRO A 66 0.61 -46.39 21.33
C PRO A 66 1.04 -46.60 19.87
N GLY A 67 0.09 -46.52 18.95
CA GLY A 67 0.37 -46.47 17.51
C GLY A 67 0.89 -45.09 17.17
N TYR A 68 2.08 -44.99 16.59
CA TYR A 68 2.61 -43.71 16.11
C TYR A 68 2.54 -43.66 14.59
N ILE A 69 2.04 -42.54 14.06
CA ILE A 69 2.02 -42.27 12.62
C ILE A 69 3.18 -41.36 12.23
N ALA A 70 3.94 -41.73 11.20
CA ALA A 70 4.92 -40.84 10.58
C ALA A 70 4.19 -39.83 9.67
N ASP A 71 4.44 -38.54 9.88
CA ASP A 71 3.98 -37.41 9.05
C ASP A 71 5.21 -36.73 8.43
N ALA A 72 5.48 -37.01 7.16
CA ALA A 72 6.60 -36.40 6.45
C ALA A 72 6.19 -35.04 5.87
N ARG A 73 7.01 -34.01 6.09
CA ARG A 73 6.82 -32.64 5.62
C ARG A 73 8.05 -32.16 4.89
N TRP A 74 7.85 -31.39 3.84
CA TRP A 74 8.96 -30.84 3.09
C TRP A 74 9.58 -29.64 3.82
N ASP A 75 10.90 -29.60 3.84
CA ASP A 75 11.70 -28.56 4.48
C ASP A 75 12.76 -28.03 3.51
N ARG A 76 13.07 -26.74 3.63
CA ARG A 76 14.06 -26.06 2.83
C ARG A 76 15.11 -25.45 3.73
N ASN A 77 16.35 -25.84 3.51
CA ASN A 77 17.51 -25.16 4.10
C ASN A 77 17.71 -23.80 3.42
N THR A 78 16.99 -22.79 3.92
CA THR A 78 16.98 -21.44 3.37
C THR A 78 18.36 -20.78 3.42
N ALA A 79 19.16 -21.08 4.45
CA ALA A 79 20.53 -20.57 4.57
C ALA A 79 21.42 -21.12 3.45
N LEU A 80 21.33 -22.42 3.16
CA LEU A 80 22.10 -23.06 2.10
C LEU A 80 21.67 -22.59 0.71
N VAL A 81 20.36 -22.52 0.43
CA VAL A 81 19.86 -22.00 -0.87
C VAL A 81 20.33 -20.56 -1.09
N ARG A 82 20.27 -19.72 -0.06
CA ARG A 82 20.75 -18.34 -0.10
C ARG A 82 22.26 -18.26 -0.33
N GLN A 83 23.04 -19.08 0.37
CA GLN A 83 24.49 -19.17 0.17
C GLN A 83 24.80 -19.51 -1.29
N LEU A 84 24.18 -20.57 -1.83
CA LEU A 84 24.39 -20.99 -3.21
C LEU A 84 24.03 -19.91 -4.22
N GLN A 85 22.90 -19.23 -4.04
CA GLN A 85 22.50 -18.11 -4.89
C GLN A 85 23.49 -16.94 -4.82
N THR A 86 23.97 -16.61 -3.62
CA THR A 86 24.90 -15.48 -3.40
C THR A 86 26.29 -15.77 -3.99
N GLU A 87 26.79 -17.00 -3.83
CA GLU A 87 28.15 -17.37 -4.20
C GLU A 87 28.28 -17.83 -5.66
N LEU A 88 27.27 -18.55 -6.17
CA LEU A 88 27.31 -19.14 -7.51
C LEU A 88 26.46 -18.37 -8.53
N GLY A 89 25.57 -17.50 -8.07
CA GLY A 89 24.52 -16.90 -8.89
C GLY A 89 23.36 -17.87 -9.16
N LEU A 90 22.23 -17.34 -9.65
CA LEU A 90 20.97 -18.08 -9.80
C LEU A 90 21.10 -19.33 -10.66
N GLU A 91 21.66 -19.23 -11.87
CA GLU A 91 21.69 -20.37 -12.81
C GLU A 91 22.59 -21.52 -12.33
N LYS A 92 23.74 -21.22 -11.74
CA LYS A 92 24.65 -22.26 -11.22
C LYS A 92 24.11 -22.84 -9.91
N SER A 93 23.54 -22.02 -9.04
CA SER A 93 22.83 -22.46 -7.84
C SER A 93 21.71 -23.43 -8.18
N ASN A 94 20.84 -23.08 -9.14
CA ASN A 94 19.73 -23.95 -9.55
C ASN A 94 20.24 -25.27 -10.13
N ARG A 95 21.36 -25.26 -10.88
CA ARG A 95 22.00 -26.50 -11.34
C ARG A 95 22.56 -27.34 -10.20
N ALA A 96 23.14 -26.73 -9.16
CA ALA A 96 23.64 -27.44 -7.99
C ALA A 96 22.48 -28.07 -7.18
N LEU A 97 21.39 -27.33 -6.98
CA LEU A 97 20.18 -27.83 -6.31
C LEU A 97 19.56 -29.01 -7.08
N ARG A 98 19.47 -28.93 -8.41
CA ARG A 98 18.99 -30.06 -9.25
C ARG A 98 19.88 -31.30 -9.20
N LYS A 99 21.19 -31.12 -8.97
CA LYS A 99 22.16 -32.23 -8.89
C LYS A 99 22.20 -32.90 -7.52
N GLY A 100 21.44 -32.42 -6.54
CA GLY A 100 21.29 -33.06 -5.23
C GLY A 100 21.95 -32.33 -4.06
N ALA A 101 22.31 -31.05 -4.19
CA ALA A 101 22.67 -30.25 -3.03
C ALA A 101 21.50 -30.27 -2.01
N PRO A 102 21.77 -30.42 -0.70
CA PRO A 102 20.75 -30.65 0.34
C PRO A 102 20.02 -29.36 0.75
N GLY A 103 19.74 -28.49 -0.22
CA GLY A 103 18.90 -27.31 -0.02
C GLY A 103 17.46 -27.68 0.34
N TYR A 104 17.07 -28.93 0.09
CA TYR A 104 15.72 -29.45 0.27
C TYR A 104 15.75 -30.83 0.93
N SER A 105 14.85 -31.06 1.87
CA SER A 105 14.80 -32.27 2.70
C SER A 105 13.37 -32.57 3.15
N TRP A 106 13.14 -33.78 3.65
CA TRP A 106 11.94 -34.18 4.37
C TRP A 106 12.20 -34.16 5.88
N GLN A 107 11.38 -33.46 6.64
CA GLN A 107 11.28 -33.59 8.09
C GLN A 107 10.17 -34.59 8.43
N ILE A 108 10.42 -35.51 9.35
CA ILE A 108 9.43 -36.52 9.75
C ILE A 108 9.07 -36.30 11.20
N PHE A 109 7.77 -36.11 11.43
CA PHE A 109 7.16 -35.99 12.74
C PHE A 109 6.43 -37.28 13.07
N TRP A 110 6.55 -37.77 14.30
CA TRP A 110 5.78 -38.91 14.77
C TRP A 110 4.58 -38.43 15.60
N ILE A 111 3.38 -38.92 15.30
CA ILE A 111 2.12 -38.46 15.91
C ILE A 111 1.44 -39.65 16.62
N ASP A 112 1.01 -39.50 17.88
CA ASP A 112 0.26 -40.54 18.62
C ASP A 112 -1.15 -40.70 18.02
N GLU A 113 -1.49 -41.89 17.50
CA GLU A 113 -2.81 -42.23 16.95
C GLU A 113 -3.95 -42.04 17.93
N LYS A 114 -3.68 -42.13 19.24
CA LYS A 114 -4.71 -42.08 20.30
C LYS A 114 -4.91 -40.68 20.89
N GLN A 115 -4.21 -39.64 20.41
CA GLN A 115 -4.49 -38.26 20.86
C GLN A 115 -5.77 -37.72 20.22
N ASP A 116 -6.92 -38.10 20.80
CA ASP A 116 -8.15 -37.31 20.70
C ASP A 116 -7.92 -35.94 21.36
N LEU A 117 -8.51 -34.90 20.75
CA LEU A 117 -8.73 -33.51 21.19
C LEU A 117 -8.76 -33.27 22.73
N SER A 118 -7.65 -33.46 23.42
CA SER A 118 -7.57 -33.35 24.88
C SER A 118 -6.74 -32.15 25.29
N PHE A 119 -7.39 -31.27 26.04
CA PHE A 119 -6.86 -30.03 26.60
C PHE A 119 -6.00 -30.31 27.83
N SER A 120 -4.89 -31.04 27.70
CA SER A 120 -3.87 -31.17 28.74
C SER A 120 -2.75 -32.08 28.23
N VAL A 121 -1.61 -31.50 27.84
CA VAL A 121 -0.37 -32.27 27.72
C VAL A 121 0.19 -32.44 29.14
N GLN A 122 -0.21 -33.52 29.82
CA GLN A 122 0.70 -34.10 30.80
C GLN A 122 1.58 -35.10 30.06
N PRO A 123 2.91 -35.04 30.18
CA PRO A 123 3.78 -36.04 29.59
C PRO A 123 3.38 -37.40 30.18
N LYS A 124 2.93 -38.33 29.31
CA LYS A 124 2.70 -39.72 29.71
C LYS A 124 3.99 -40.24 30.34
N GLN A 125 3.86 -40.94 31.46
CA GLN A 125 4.99 -41.59 32.12
C GLN A 125 5.76 -42.45 31.12
N VAL A 126 7.09 -42.34 31.21
CA VAL A 126 8.07 -43.17 30.53
C VAL A 126 7.68 -44.64 30.69
N ASP A 127 7.60 -45.38 29.58
CA ASP A 127 7.37 -46.83 29.56
C ASP A 127 8.45 -47.55 30.40
N GLU A 128 8.18 -48.75 30.92
CA GLU A 128 9.12 -49.54 31.74
C GLU A 128 10.46 -49.83 31.03
N SER A 129 10.52 -49.60 29.71
CA SER A 129 11.70 -49.65 28.85
C SER A 129 12.61 -48.40 28.91
N GLY A 130 12.16 -47.31 29.55
CA GLY A 130 12.91 -46.05 29.69
C GLY A 130 12.93 -45.15 28.45
N LEU A 131 12.42 -45.60 27.30
CA LEU A 131 12.48 -44.84 26.05
C LEU A 131 11.43 -43.71 26.02
N LEU A 132 11.77 -42.56 25.43
CA LEU A 132 10.76 -41.55 25.11
C LEU A 132 9.83 -42.06 23.99
N PRO A 133 8.54 -41.64 24.00
CA PRO A 133 7.63 -41.76 22.87
C PRO A 133 8.29 -41.42 21.54
N LEU A 134 8.02 -42.18 20.46
CA LEU A 134 8.42 -41.80 19.10
C LEU A 134 7.98 -40.36 18.76
N ALA A 135 6.84 -39.92 19.30
CA ALA A 135 6.31 -38.57 19.14
C ALA A 135 7.22 -37.41 19.59
N GLU A 136 8.29 -37.69 20.33
CA GLU A 136 9.26 -36.67 20.76
C GLU A 136 10.56 -36.70 19.93
N GLN A 137 10.61 -37.50 18.85
CA GLN A 137 11.77 -37.60 17.96
C GLN A 137 11.55 -36.84 16.65
N GLU A 138 12.48 -35.95 16.30
CA GLU A 138 12.53 -35.31 14.97
C GLU A 138 13.52 -36.05 14.09
N TRP A 139 13.08 -36.50 12.92
CA TRP A 139 13.96 -37.11 11.93
C TRP A 139 14.03 -36.22 10.69
N ARG A 140 15.17 -36.28 9.98
CA ARG A 140 15.33 -35.61 8.70
C ARG A 140 15.90 -36.57 7.67
N MET A 141 15.32 -36.56 6.48
CA MET A 141 15.82 -37.27 5.30
C MET A 141 16.02 -36.29 4.15
N ASP A 142 16.91 -36.57 3.21
CA ASP A 142 17.01 -35.77 2.00
C ASP A 142 15.91 -36.12 0.97
N ILE A 143 15.88 -35.41 -0.17
CA ILE A 143 14.88 -35.64 -1.23
C ILE A 143 14.86 -37.07 -1.79
N TYR A 144 15.91 -37.86 -1.59
CA TYR A 144 16.02 -39.25 -2.03
C TYR A 144 15.66 -40.26 -0.92
N GLY A 145 15.25 -39.77 0.25
CA GLY A 145 14.91 -40.59 1.43
C GLY A 145 16.13 -41.13 2.18
N ARG A 146 17.30 -40.52 2.02
CA ARG A 146 18.51 -40.86 2.79
C ARG A 146 18.50 -40.10 4.11
N LEU A 147 18.81 -40.77 5.20
CA LEU A 147 18.77 -40.21 6.55
C LEU A 147 19.85 -39.12 6.70
N LEU A 148 19.46 -37.95 7.19
CA LEU A 148 20.34 -36.82 7.51
C LEU A 148 20.40 -36.58 9.01
N GLU A 149 19.32 -36.83 9.74
CA GLU A 149 19.24 -36.61 11.18
C GLU A 149 18.28 -37.59 11.82
N PHE A 150 18.70 -38.12 12.97
CA PHE A 150 17.99 -39.11 13.75
C PHE A 150 18.44 -39.03 15.21
N GLN A 151 17.48 -39.08 16.13
CA GLN A 151 17.79 -39.15 17.55
C GLN A 151 16.81 -40.08 18.26
N LYS A 152 17.37 -41.07 18.95
CA LYS A 152 16.70 -41.97 19.88
C LYS A 152 17.15 -41.62 21.29
N ASN A 153 16.22 -41.31 22.18
CA ASN A 153 16.57 -41.12 23.58
C ASN A 153 16.81 -42.49 24.24
N VAL A 154 18.02 -42.69 24.78
CA VAL A 154 18.41 -43.91 25.48
C VAL A 154 18.83 -43.52 26.90
N PRO A 155 18.03 -43.79 27.95
CA PRO A 155 18.34 -43.34 29.32
C PRO A 155 19.68 -43.84 29.80
N ASP A 156 20.43 -43.01 30.50
CA ASP A 156 21.77 -43.37 30.99
C ASP A 156 21.75 -44.53 32.01
N GLU A 157 20.61 -44.77 32.66
CA GLU A 157 20.40 -45.83 33.64
C GLU A 157 20.21 -47.22 33.00
N LEU A 158 19.89 -47.28 31.71
CA LEU A 158 19.61 -48.53 31.00
C LEU A 158 20.89 -49.35 30.79
N LYS A 159 20.89 -50.57 31.33
CA LYS A 159 22.00 -51.53 31.22
C LYS A 159 22.02 -52.16 29.84
N LEU A 160 23.10 -51.90 29.09
CA LEU A 160 23.30 -52.42 27.73
C LEU A 160 24.64 -53.17 27.64
N PRO A 161 24.79 -54.12 26.70
CA PRO A 161 26.07 -54.79 26.47
C PRO A 161 27.19 -53.78 26.18
N GLU A 162 28.31 -53.92 26.88
CA GLU A 162 29.52 -53.16 26.58
C GLU A 162 30.21 -53.77 25.36
N ILE A 163 30.55 -52.92 24.40
CA ILE A 163 31.29 -53.28 23.20
C ILE A 163 32.57 -52.46 23.09
N SER A 164 33.57 -53.02 22.40
CA SER A 164 34.82 -52.34 22.09
C SER A 164 34.61 -51.12 21.19
N VAL A 165 35.61 -50.22 21.15
CA VAL A 165 35.57 -49.05 20.27
C VAL A 165 35.58 -49.49 18.79
N GLU A 166 36.28 -50.58 18.48
CA GLU A 166 36.35 -51.17 17.13
C GLU A 166 35.00 -51.74 16.69
N GLU A 167 34.32 -52.51 17.56
CA GLU A 167 32.96 -53.02 17.30
C GLU A 167 31.96 -51.88 17.15
N ALA A 168 32.04 -50.86 18.01
CA ALA A 168 31.19 -49.69 17.89
C ALA A 168 31.44 -48.93 16.57
N ARG A 169 32.70 -48.77 16.17
CA ARG A 169 33.05 -48.12 14.89
C ARG A 169 32.54 -48.92 13.69
N ALA A 170 32.57 -50.25 13.75
CA ALA A 170 32.02 -51.12 12.70
C ALA A 170 30.50 -50.93 12.55
N ILE A 171 29.76 -50.93 13.68
CA ILE A 171 28.31 -50.65 13.70
C ILE A 171 28.02 -49.27 13.11
N ALA A 172 28.83 -48.27 13.46
CA ALA A 172 28.67 -46.92 12.93
C ALA A 172 28.92 -46.85 11.40
N GLY A 173 29.95 -47.54 10.91
CA GLY A 173 30.25 -47.61 9.47
C GLY A 173 29.14 -48.30 8.67
N GLU A 174 28.60 -49.40 9.18
CA GLU A 174 27.46 -50.10 8.56
C GLU A 174 26.21 -49.21 8.50
N PHE A 175 25.92 -48.49 9.60
CA PHE A 175 24.80 -47.54 9.65
C PHE A 175 24.93 -46.43 8.59
N LEU A 176 26.11 -45.81 8.47
CA LEU A 176 26.35 -44.74 7.51
C LEU A 176 26.17 -45.22 6.06
N ALA A 177 26.72 -46.39 5.73
CA ALA A 177 26.61 -46.97 4.40
C ALA A 177 25.16 -47.37 4.06
N ARG A 178 24.39 -47.84 5.05
CA ARG A 178 23.03 -48.33 4.85
C ARG A 178 21.98 -47.24 4.74
N TYR A 179 22.08 -46.16 5.54
CA TYR A 179 20.99 -45.18 5.68
C TYR A 179 21.29 -43.78 5.18
N SER A 180 22.56 -43.34 5.08
CA SER A 180 22.90 -41.93 4.84
C SER A 180 23.86 -41.67 3.67
N ASN A 181 24.16 -42.69 2.85
CA ASN A 181 25.03 -42.63 1.65
C ASN A 181 26.44 -42.07 1.94
N PHE A 182 26.88 -42.20 3.19
CA PHE A 182 28.22 -41.86 3.62
C PHE A 182 29.02 -43.14 3.85
N TYR A 183 30.33 -43.09 3.61
CA TYR A 183 31.23 -44.17 3.99
C TYR A 183 32.54 -43.61 4.52
N GLU A 184 33.23 -44.37 5.36
CA GLU A 184 34.50 -43.91 5.93
C GLU A 184 35.64 -44.00 4.90
N ALA A 185 36.33 -42.88 4.67
CA ALA A 185 37.44 -42.79 3.73
C ALA A 185 38.63 -43.65 4.19
N GLY A 186 39.04 -44.62 3.37
CA GLY A 186 40.14 -45.56 3.67
C GLY A 186 39.70 -46.92 4.23
N GLY A 187 38.40 -47.11 4.52
CA GLY A 187 37.78 -48.42 4.61
C GLY A 187 37.41 -48.90 3.20
N GLY A 188 37.72 -50.14 2.84
CA GLY A 188 37.45 -50.66 1.50
C GLY A 188 36.00 -50.45 1.07
N ILE A 189 35.81 -50.03 -0.19
CA ILE A 189 34.51 -50.08 -0.86
C ILE A 189 34.03 -51.54 -0.79
N PRO A 190 32.78 -51.86 -0.41
CA PRO A 190 32.24 -53.18 -0.68
C PRO A 190 32.22 -53.31 -2.21
N GLN A 191 33.13 -54.10 -2.79
CA GLN A 191 33.10 -54.37 -4.21
C GLN A 191 31.77 -55.06 -4.54
N GLU A 192 31.07 -54.54 -5.54
CA GLU A 192 30.01 -55.30 -6.20
C GLU A 192 30.65 -56.56 -6.79
N GLY A 193 30.36 -57.69 -6.16
CA GLY A 193 30.70 -59.02 -6.66
C GLY A 193 32.00 -59.58 -6.12
N GLU A 194 31.98 -60.09 -4.89
CA GLU A 194 32.79 -61.26 -4.56
C GLU A 194 32.03 -62.16 -3.56
N ASN A 195 31.72 -63.37 -4.02
CA ASN A 195 31.13 -64.44 -3.23
C ASN A 195 32.13 -64.89 -2.15
N SER A 196 31.94 -64.46 -0.91
CA SER A 196 32.49 -65.14 0.26
C SER A 196 31.36 -65.82 1.02
N GLY A 197 31.27 -67.14 0.88
CA GLY A 197 30.27 -67.95 1.55
C GLY A 197 30.54 -68.10 3.04
N ALA A 198 29.59 -67.67 3.86
CA ALA A 198 29.12 -68.36 5.07
C ALA A 198 27.95 -67.59 5.71
N GLY A 199 26.75 -68.17 5.70
CA GLY A 199 25.75 -68.01 6.77
C GLY A 199 24.97 -66.69 6.89
N SER A 200 23.75 -66.71 6.34
CA SER A 200 22.57 -65.89 6.68
C SER A 200 22.47 -64.46 6.14
N GLY A 201 21.53 -64.28 5.19
CA GLY A 201 20.81 -63.03 4.97
C GLY A 201 21.54 -61.96 4.16
N GLY A 202 21.69 -62.18 2.85
CA GLY A 202 21.96 -61.08 1.92
C GLY A 202 20.88 -60.01 2.05
N ARG A 203 21.17 -58.93 2.77
CA ARG A 203 20.32 -57.75 2.90
C ARG A 203 20.97 -56.66 2.07
N GLN A 204 20.41 -56.42 0.88
CA GLN A 204 20.74 -55.25 0.07
C GLN A 204 20.60 -53.97 0.92
N PRO A 205 21.41 -52.92 0.67
CA PRO A 205 21.14 -51.60 1.24
C PRO A 205 19.69 -51.20 0.90
N VAL A 206 18.96 -50.62 1.87
CA VAL A 206 17.53 -50.31 1.71
C VAL A 206 17.34 -49.40 0.49
N ASP A 207 16.82 -49.97 -0.60
CA ASP A 207 16.30 -49.36 -1.84
C ASP A 207 16.91 -47.98 -2.18
N VAL A 208 18.12 -47.97 -2.74
CA VAL A 208 18.66 -46.79 -3.43
C VAL A 208 17.94 -46.68 -4.79
N PRO A 209 17.24 -45.57 -5.12
CA PRO A 209 16.66 -45.40 -6.44
C PRO A 209 17.78 -45.50 -7.49
N PRO A 210 17.65 -46.35 -8.53
CA PRO A 210 18.70 -46.50 -9.52
C PRO A 210 18.75 -45.25 -10.41
N GLY A 211 19.93 -44.64 -10.54
CA GLY A 211 20.28 -43.92 -11.77
C GLY A 211 20.87 -42.52 -11.67
N ASP A 212 20.55 -41.68 -10.67
CA ASP A 212 20.89 -40.24 -10.78
C ASP A 212 21.37 -39.52 -9.50
N ALA A 213 21.48 -40.20 -8.36
CA ALA A 213 21.97 -39.58 -7.13
C ALA A 213 23.50 -39.73 -7.00
N GLY A 214 24.21 -38.61 -6.81
CA GLY A 214 25.67 -38.56 -6.69
C GLY A 214 26.27 -39.68 -5.83
N GLY A 215 27.44 -40.17 -6.27
CA GLY A 215 28.14 -41.28 -5.64
C GLY A 215 28.32 -41.10 -4.13
N ALA A 216 28.49 -42.20 -3.41
CA ALA A 216 28.67 -42.20 -1.96
C ALA A 216 29.75 -41.17 -1.54
N ILE A 217 29.54 -40.50 -0.41
CA ILE A 217 30.41 -39.40 0.02
C ILE A 217 31.46 -39.95 1.02
N PRO A 218 32.76 -39.86 0.70
CA PRO A 218 33.82 -40.28 1.62
C PRO A 218 33.95 -39.33 2.81
N LEU A 219 33.76 -39.85 4.01
CA LEU A 219 33.90 -39.15 5.28
C LEU A 219 35.29 -39.43 5.90
N ALA A 220 36.07 -38.37 6.13
CA ALA A 220 37.33 -38.47 6.86
C ALA A 220 37.06 -38.54 8.37
N PHE A 221 37.51 -39.62 9.02
CA PHE A 221 37.42 -39.80 10.46
C PHE A 221 38.17 -38.70 11.23
N LYS A 222 37.58 -38.18 12.32
CA LYS A 222 38.20 -37.12 13.14
C LYS A 222 38.47 -37.55 14.56
N SER A 223 37.49 -38.14 15.24
CA SER A 223 37.63 -38.50 16.65
C SER A 223 36.62 -39.56 17.07
N ALA A 224 37.02 -40.41 18.02
CA ALA A 224 36.13 -41.23 18.83
C ALA A 224 36.22 -40.76 20.28
N ARG A 225 35.09 -40.68 20.97
CA ARG A 225 35.00 -40.37 22.39
C ARG A 225 34.25 -41.49 23.09
N LYS A 226 34.90 -42.10 24.08
CA LYS A 226 34.28 -43.05 25.01
C LYS A 226 33.61 -42.29 26.16
N ILE A 227 32.38 -42.65 26.49
CA ILE A 227 31.60 -42.05 27.58
C ILE A 227 31.25 -43.18 28.55
N ASN A 228 31.82 -43.16 29.75
CA ASN A 228 31.54 -44.16 30.77
C ASN A 228 30.34 -43.69 31.59
N LEU A 229 29.24 -44.44 31.53
CA LEU A 229 28.06 -44.25 32.36
C LEU A 229 28.06 -45.31 33.48
N PRO A 230 27.29 -45.12 34.57
CA PRO A 230 27.27 -46.07 35.69
C PRO A 230 26.93 -47.51 35.28
N ASN A 231 26.11 -47.69 34.24
CA ASN A 231 25.55 -48.98 33.84
C ASN A 231 25.91 -49.42 32.40
N ARG A 232 26.69 -48.62 31.65
CA ARG A 232 27.13 -48.93 30.26
C ARG A 232 28.25 -48.01 29.78
N VAL A 233 28.81 -48.34 28.62
CA VAL A 233 29.74 -47.49 27.86
C VAL A 233 29.07 -47.03 26.57
N ASP A 234 29.09 -45.72 26.32
CA ASP A 234 28.66 -45.12 25.06
C ASP A 234 29.88 -44.69 24.23
N HIS A 235 29.74 -44.69 22.91
CA HIS A 235 30.77 -44.24 21.97
C HIS A 235 30.21 -43.15 21.07
N GLU A 236 30.95 -42.06 20.91
CA GLU A 236 30.61 -40.98 19.99
C GLU A 236 31.71 -40.87 18.93
N PHE A 237 31.30 -40.90 17.66
CA PHE A 237 32.17 -40.81 16.51
C PHE A 237 31.87 -39.54 15.72
N ARG A 238 32.93 -38.91 15.21
CA ARG A 238 32.84 -37.71 14.37
C ARG A 238 33.65 -37.89 13.11
N TRP A 239 33.03 -37.55 11.99
CA TRP A 239 33.66 -37.47 10.68
C TRP A 239 33.43 -36.10 10.03
N GLN A 240 34.26 -35.79 9.04
CA GLN A 240 34.08 -34.64 8.17
C GLN A 240 34.27 -35.01 6.72
N ALA A 241 33.46 -34.44 5.84
CA ALA A 241 33.69 -34.40 4.41
C ALA A 241 33.60 -32.97 3.90
N LEU A 242 34.01 -32.76 2.66
CA LEU A 242 33.67 -31.56 1.91
C LEU A 242 32.50 -31.90 1.00
N SER A 243 31.47 -31.04 0.96
CA SER A 243 30.39 -31.20 -0.02
C SER A 243 30.98 -31.09 -1.42
N PRO A 244 30.73 -32.06 -2.31
CA PRO A 244 31.15 -31.98 -3.71
C PRO A 244 30.55 -30.78 -4.46
N GLU A 245 29.37 -30.31 -4.02
CA GLU A 245 28.59 -29.26 -4.66
C GLU A 245 28.91 -27.87 -4.13
N THR A 246 29.17 -27.74 -2.82
CA THR A 246 29.31 -26.42 -2.16
C THR A 246 30.73 -26.16 -1.66
N GLY A 247 31.54 -27.20 -1.46
CA GLY A 247 32.86 -27.09 -0.84
C GLY A 247 32.81 -26.85 0.67
N ASP A 248 31.63 -26.79 1.28
CA ASP A 248 31.46 -26.62 2.73
C ASP A 248 31.77 -27.90 3.48
N THR A 249 32.07 -27.75 4.78
CA THR A 249 32.30 -28.90 5.65
C THR A 249 30.98 -29.57 6.01
N ILE A 250 30.86 -30.85 5.66
CA ILE A 250 29.84 -31.75 6.17
C ILE A 250 30.38 -32.33 7.47
N ARG A 251 29.68 -32.11 8.58
CA ARG A 251 29.99 -32.77 9.86
C ARG A 251 28.99 -33.88 10.10
N ALA A 252 29.49 -35.10 10.13
CA ALA A 252 28.71 -36.27 10.52
C ALA A 252 29.10 -36.68 11.95
N GLN A 253 28.10 -36.87 12.80
CA GLN A 253 28.26 -37.32 14.17
C GLN A 253 27.32 -38.49 14.42
N LEU A 254 27.83 -39.54 15.05
CA LEU A 254 27.04 -40.72 15.40
C LEU A 254 27.35 -41.14 16.82
N LYS A 255 26.30 -41.31 17.63
CA LYS A 255 26.38 -41.81 19.01
C LYS A 255 25.85 -43.24 19.06
N ILE A 256 26.62 -44.13 19.68
CA ILE A 256 26.24 -45.50 20.00
C ILE A 256 26.11 -45.58 21.53
N ALA A 257 24.95 -46.04 22.00
CA ALA A 257 24.71 -46.30 23.42
C ALA A 257 24.78 -47.79 23.70
N GLY A 258 25.77 -48.24 24.47
CA GLY A 258 26.10 -49.67 24.57
C GLY A 258 26.36 -50.28 23.19
N ASN A 259 25.44 -51.12 22.72
CA ASN A 259 25.51 -51.82 21.43
C ASN A 259 24.51 -51.33 20.36
N GLN A 260 23.82 -50.21 20.57
CA GLN A 260 22.80 -49.70 19.64
C GLN A 260 23.04 -48.26 19.22
N VAL A 261 22.63 -47.89 18.01
CA VAL A 261 22.71 -46.51 17.51
C VAL A 261 21.68 -45.64 18.25
N ALA A 262 22.17 -44.58 18.89
CA ALA A 262 21.36 -43.66 19.68
C ALA A 262 21.10 -42.34 18.96
N ALA A 263 22.06 -41.83 18.18
CA ALA A 263 21.84 -40.61 17.42
C ALA A 263 22.74 -40.56 16.18
N PHE A 264 22.26 -39.94 15.13
CA PHE A 264 23.01 -39.61 13.94
C PHE A 264 22.62 -38.22 13.46
N SER A 265 23.60 -37.39 13.12
CA SER A 265 23.36 -36.13 12.44
C SER A 265 24.45 -35.87 11.41
N ALA A 266 24.04 -35.48 10.21
CA ALA A 266 24.88 -34.95 9.15
C ALA A 266 24.45 -33.51 8.89
N ALA A 267 25.24 -32.56 9.40
CA ALA A 267 25.00 -31.15 9.24
C ALA A 267 25.92 -30.56 8.16
N TYR A 268 25.32 -29.83 7.22
CA TYR A 268 26.02 -29.01 6.26
C TYR A 268 26.27 -27.64 6.92
N GLU A 269 27.52 -27.31 7.23
CA GLU A 269 27.84 -26.06 7.90
C GLU A 269 27.69 -24.87 6.95
N THR A 270 26.56 -24.19 7.03
CA THR A 270 26.37 -22.89 6.35
C THR A 270 26.90 -21.76 7.23
N PRO A 271 27.72 -20.82 6.70
CA PRO A 271 28.18 -19.66 7.45
C PRO A 271 27.03 -18.86 8.09
N ALA A 272 27.23 -18.38 9.32
CA ALA A 272 26.19 -17.70 10.10
C ALA A 272 25.64 -16.42 9.44
N ILE A 273 26.39 -15.82 8.52
CA ILE A 273 25.97 -14.66 7.73
C ILE A 273 24.75 -14.96 6.85
N TYR A 274 24.55 -16.23 6.45
CA TYR A 274 23.44 -16.67 5.61
C TYR A 274 22.27 -17.23 6.44
N SER A 275 22.52 -17.68 7.68
CA SER A 275 21.50 -18.21 8.58
C SER A 275 20.77 -17.15 9.39
N ALA A 276 21.38 -15.98 9.61
CA ALA A 276 20.69 -14.84 10.18
C ALA A 276 19.54 -14.43 9.25
N GLN A 277 18.30 -14.74 9.63
CA GLN A 277 17.09 -14.23 8.98
C GLN A 277 17.32 -12.77 8.60
N GLY A 278 17.27 -12.50 7.29
CA GLY A 278 17.61 -11.21 6.71
C GLY A 278 16.86 -10.12 7.48
N ARG A 279 17.63 -9.23 8.13
CA ARG A 279 17.12 -8.04 8.79
C ARG A 279 16.19 -7.30 7.82
N ARG A 280 14.88 -7.49 7.99
CA ARG A 280 13.81 -6.73 7.34
C ARG A 280 13.14 -5.72 8.27
N PRO A 281 13.80 -5.11 9.30
CA PRO A 281 13.08 -4.24 10.22
C PRO A 281 12.45 -3.06 9.46
N ILE A 282 13.13 -2.52 8.45
CA ILE A 282 12.63 -1.37 7.68
C ILE A 282 11.36 -1.73 6.89
N THR A 283 11.37 -2.80 6.08
CA THR A 283 10.20 -3.17 5.25
C THR A 283 9.04 -3.75 6.09
N GLN A 284 9.34 -4.43 7.19
CA GLN A 284 8.34 -4.90 8.15
C GLN A 284 7.67 -3.75 8.92
N ILE A 285 8.32 -2.59 9.07
CA ILE A 285 7.71 -1.37 9.61
C ILE A 285 6.86 -0.66 8.55
N PHE A 286 7.34 -0.59 7.30
CA PHE A 286 6.66 0.16 6.24
C PHE A 286 5.27 -0.39 5.90
N SER A 287 5.11 -1.69 5.71
CA SER A 287 3.83 -2.28 5.27
C SER A 287 2.66 -2.05 6.27
N PRO A 288 2.83 -2.28 7.59
CA PRO A 288 1.81 -1.93 8.59
C PRO A 288 1.52 -0.43 8.65
N LEU A 289 2.56 0.42 8.60
CA LEU A 289 2.40 1.88 8.59
C LEU A 289 1.58 2.35 7.38
N LEU A 290 1.84 1.75 6.22
CA LEU A 290 1.09 2.01 4.99
C LEU A 290 -0.38 1.66 5.14
N THR A 291 -0.64 0.46 5.63
CA THR A 291 -1.99 -0.07 5.83
C THR A 291 -2.77 0.79 6.82
N PHE A 292 -2.13 1.18 7.93
CA PHE A 292 -2.72 2.08 8.92
C PHE A 292 -3.00 3.48 8.34
N THR A 293 -2.09 4.01 7.53
CA THR A 293 -2.27 5.29 6.85
C THR A 293 -3.46 5.24 5.88
N ILE A 294 -3.56 4.20 5.06
CA ILE A 294 -4.69 4.00 4.14
C ILE A 294 -6.00 3.86 4.93
N ALA A 295 -6.00 3.13 6.05
CA ALA A 295 -7.17 2.96 6.91
C ALA A 295 -7.64 4.30 7.48
N ILE A 296 -6.74 5.13 8.05
CA ILE A 296 -7.08 6.47 8.56
C ILE A 296 -7.66 7.34 7.43
N ILE A 297 -6.99 7.38 6.28
CA ILE A 297 -7.46 8.16 5.12
C ILE A 297 -8.85 7.69 4.69
N THR A 298 -9.08 6.38 4.64
CA THR A 298 -10.37 5.79 4.30
C THR A 298 -11.45 6.24 5.27
N ILE A 299 -11.21 6.17 6.58
CA ILE A 299 -12.17 6.56 7.62
C ILE A 299 -12.50 8.06 7.51
N VAL A 300 -11.49 8.92 7.41
CA VAL A 300 -11.68 10.38 7.32
C VAL A 300 -12.51 10.75 6.09
N ILE A 301 -12.21 10.15 4.94
CA ILE A 301 -12.96 10.39 3.70
C ILE A 301 -14.36 9.78 3.81
N ALA A 302 -14.52 8.60 4.41
CA ALA A 302 -15.82 7.96 4.61
C ALA A 302 -16.79 8.89 5.34
N PHE A 303 -16.38 9.50 6.44
CA PHE A 303 -17.24 10.44 7.18
C PHE A 303 -17.66 11.65 6.33
N LYS A 304 -16.73 12.22 5.56
CA LYS A 304 -17.03 13.36 4.67
C LYS A 304 -18.02 12.96 3.57
N ARG A 305 -17.82 11.81 2.93
CA ARG A 305 -18.64 11.32 1.81
C ARG A 305 -19.99 10.79 2.25
N TRP A 306 -20.07 10.22 3.45
CA TRP A 306 -21.33 9.76 4.02
C TRP A 306 -22.30 10.91 4.22
N ARG A 307 -21.84 12.05 4.77
CA ARG A 307 -22.65 13.26 4.93
C ARG A 307 -23.12 13.87 3.60
N ALA A 308 -22.39 13.64 2.53
CA ALA A 308 -22.72 14.12 1.19
C ALA A 308 -23.62 13.17 0.39
N TYR A 309 -24.02 12.01 0.96
CA TYR A 309 -24.76 10.96 0.23
C TYR A 309 -24.03 10.46 -1.03
N GLU A 310 -22.71 10.39 -0.96
CA GLU A 310 -21.82 10.00 -2.08
C GLU A 310 -21.21 8.59 -1.89
N LEU A 311 -21.68 7.83 -0.90
CA LEU A 311 -21.26 6.45 -0.65
C LEU A 311 -22.38 5.48 -0.99
N SER A 312 -22.00 4.33 -1.55
CA SER A 312 -22.90 3.19 -1.70
C SER A 312 -22.22 1.91 -1.23
N PHE A 313 -22.93 1.16 -0.42
CA PHE A 313 -22.49 -0.14 0.07
C PHE A 313 -23.12 -1.31 -0.69
N LYS A 314 -24.01 -1.05 -1.67
CA LYS A 314 -24.76 -2.10 -2.39
C LYS A 314 -23.86 -3.14 -3.07
N PHE A 315 -22.75 -2.68 -3.67
CA PHE A 315 -21.76 -3.58 -4.28
C PHE A 315 -20.59 -3.88 -3.34
N ALA A 316 -20.25 -2.95 -2.44
CA ALA A 316 -19.16 -3.13 -1.50
C ALA A 316 -19.41 -4.28 -0.52
N ILE A 317 -20.63 -4.43 0.02
CA ILE A 317 -21.01 -5.50 0.95
C ILE A 317 -20.80 -6.90 0.34
N PRO A 318 -21.41 -7.26 -0.80
CA PRO A 318 -21.21 -8.59 -1.37
C PRO A 318 -19.75 -8.85 -1.77
N LEU A 319 -19.04 -7.83 -2.29
CA LEU A 319 -17.61 -7.95 -2.60
C LEU A 319 -16.77 -8.21 -1.34
N GLY A 320 -17.07 -7.51 -0.25
CA GLY A 320 -16.44 -7.67 1.07
C GLY A 320 -16.67 -9.05 1.67
N ILE A 321 -17.92 -9.52 1.67
CA ILE A 321 -18.28 -10.86 2.16
C ILE A 321 -17.55 -11.93 1.32
N PHE A 322 -17.61 -11.83 0.00
CA PHE A 322 -16.92 -12.76 -0.90
C PHE A 322 -15.41 -12.81 -0.64
N THR A 323 -14.77 -11.65 -0.47
CA THR A 323 -13.32 -11.58 -0.22
C THR A 323 -12.96 -12.10 1.17
N GLY A 324 -13.78 -11.79 2.18
CA GLY A 324 -13.62 -12.35 3.52
C GLY A 324 -13.70 -13.87 3.52
N LEU A 325 -14.70 -14.44 2.84
CA LEU A 325 -14.84 -15.91 2.70
C LEU A 325 -13.63 -16.54 2.02
N ILE A 326 -13.13 -15.96 0.91
CA ILE A 326 -11.92 -16.45 0.24
C ILE A 326 -10.71 -16.41 1.18
N PHE A 327 -10.54 -15.29 1.91
CA PHE A 327 -9.47 -15.18 2.90
C PHE A 327 -9.62 -16.20 4.04
N GLY A 328 -10.86 -16.51 4.45
CA GLY A 328 -11.14 -17.56 5.43
C GLY A 328 -10.75 -18.96 4.94
N VAL A 329 -11.02 -19.27 3.66
CA VAL A 329 -10.55 -20.51 3.03
C VAL A 329 -9.03 -20.59 3.03
N TYR A 330 -8.35 -19.52 2.61
CA TYR A 330 -6.89 -19.43 2.65
C TYR A 330 -6.34 -19.64 4.07
N LEU A 331 -6.92 -18.94 5.06
CA LEU A 331 -6.48 -18.98 6.45
C LEU A 331 -6.70 -20.38 7.05
N TYR A 332 -7.85 -21.00 6.81
CA TYR A 332 -8.14 -22.36 7.26
C TYR A 332 -7.09 -23.36 6.75
N GLN A 333 -6.65 -23.23 5.50
CA GLN A 333 -5.64 -24.12 4.90
C GLN A 333 -4.21 -23.83 5.35
N SER A 334 -3.95 -22.62 5.82
CA SER A 334 -2.63 -22.20 6.27
C SER A 334 -2.38 -22.51 7.75
N LEU A 335 -3.42 -22.89 8.49
CA LEU A 335 -3.35 -23.21 9.91
C LEU A 335 -3.05 -24.72 10.13
N PRO A 336 -2.08 -25.06 11.00
CA PRO A 336 -1.82 -26.42 11.45
C PRO A 336 -3.05 -27.14 12.03
N PRO A 337 -3.18 -28.47 11.82
CA PRO A 337 -4.36 -29.23 12.22
C PRO A 337 -4.59 -29.32 13.75
N ASN A 338 -3.55 -29.19 14.59
CA ASN A 338 -3.62 -29.44 16.04
C ASN A 338 -3.69 -28.15 16.89
N MET A 339 -4.39 -27.12 16.43
CA MET A 339 -4.37 -25.80 17.09
C MET A 339 -5.41 -25.63 18.21
N GLY A 340 -5.00 -24.91 19.26
CA GLY A 340 -5.86 -24.54 20.39
C GLY A 340 -6.98 -23.55 20.06
N ILE A 341 -8.03 -23.49 20.90
CA ILE A 341 -9.27 -22.71 20.71
C ILE A 341 -9.03 -21.23 20.36
N GLY A 342 -7.98 -20.61 20.91
CA GLY A 342 -7.64 -19.20 20.63
C GLY A 342 -7.40 -18.88 19.15
N LEU A 343 -6.76 -19.79 18.41
CA LEU A 343 -6.50 -19.65 16.97
C LEU A 343 -7.73 -19.97 16.11
N TRP A 344 -8.67 -20.76 16.61
CA TRP A 344 -9.96 -21.00 15.93
C TRP A 344 -10.79 -19.71 15.80
N PHE A 345 -10.72 -18.82 16.80
CA PHE A 345 -11.36 -17.51 16.69
C PHE A 345 -10.82 -16.68 15.52
N SER A 346 -9.53 -16.82 15.17
CA SER A 346 -8.93 -16.11 14.03
C SER A 346 -9.58 -16.51 12.69
N ILE A 347 -10.05 -17.75 12.55
CA ILE A 347 -10.72 -18.24 11.33
C ILE A 347 -12.06 -17.54 11.08
N ILE A 348 -12.70 -17.01 12.13
CA ILE A 348 -13.96 -16.27 12.01
C ILE A 348 -13.69 -14.76 11.97
N PHE A 349 -12.94 -14.25 12.94
CA PHE A 349 -12.75 -12.80 13.09
C PHE A 349 -11.86 -12.20 12.01
N ALA A 350 -10.84 -12.90 11.52
CA ALA A 350 -9.95 -12.34 10.50
C ALA A 350 -10.65 -12.17 9.14
N PRO A 351 -11.41 -13.16 8.62
CA PRO A 351 -12.29 -12.97 7.46
C PRO A 351 -13.29 -11.83 7.58
N LEU A 352 -13.94 -11.68 8.74
CA LEU A 352 -14.87 -10.59 9.00
C LEU A 352 -14.16 -9.23 8.97
N THR A 353 -12.96 -9.16 9.54
CA THR A 353 -12.15 -7.94 9.55
C THR A 353 -11.69 -7.57 8.15
N ILE A 354 -11.09 -8.51 7.40
CA ILE A 354 -10.62 -8.28 6.03
C ILE A 354 -11.79 -7.90 5.11
N GLY A 355 -12.89 -8.67 5.17
CA GLY A 355 -14.10 -8.38 4.41
C GLY A 355 -14.69 -7.01 4.78
N GLY A 356 -14.83 -6.72 6.07
CA GLY A 356 -15.33 -5.44 6.59
C GLY A 356 -14.47 -4.25 6.16
N THR A 357 -13.15 -4.34 6.27
CA THR A 357 -12.22 -3.31 5.78
C THR A 357 -12.40 -3.08 4.28
N LEU A 358 -12.51 -4.16 3.49
CA LEU A 358 -12.71 -4.03 2.05
C LEU A 358 -14.03 -3.33 1.70
N ILE A 359 -15.12 -3.54 2.46
CA ILE A 359 -16.39 -2.83 2.26
C ILE A 359 -16.16 -1.32 2.30
N PHE A 360 -15.48 -0.82 3.34
CA PHE A 360 -15.21 0.61 3.49
C PHE A 360 -14.23 1.13 2.43
N VAL A 361 -13.13 0.42 2.22
CA VAL A 361 -12.10 0.80 1.23
C VAL A 361 -12.70 0.87 -0.16
N TRP A 362 -13.53 -0.11 -0.56
CA TRP A 362 -14.21 -0.10 -1.85
C TRP A 362 -15.25 1.03 -1.93
N ALA A 363 -16.12 1.19 -0.94
CA ALA A 363 -17.17 2.21 -0.98
C ALA A 363 -16.58 3.64 -1.10
N VAL A 364 -15.54 3.92 -0.31
CA VAL A 364 -14.82 5.20 -0.36
C VAL A 364 -14.03 5.32 -1.65
N GLY A 365 -13.32 4.27 -2.04
CA GLY A 365 -12.54 4.21 -3.25
C GLY A 365 -13.37 4.44 -4.51
N GLU A 366 -14.56 3.83 -4.62
CA GLU A 366 -15.48 4.03 -5.74
C GLU A 366 -15.96 5.49 -5.80
N SER A 367 -16.36 6.06 -4.65
CA SER A 367 -16.77 7.46 -4.55
C SER A 367 -15.68 8.44 -4.99
N VAL A 368 -14.45 8.24 -4.50
CA VAL A 368 -13.29 9.07 -4.86
C VAL A 368 -12.87 8.82 -6.31
N GLY A 369 -12.88 7.56 -6.73
CA GLY A 369 -12.43 7.12 -8.04
C GLY A 369 -13.33 7.61 -9.15
N ARG A 370 -14.65 7.67 -8.96
CA ARG A 370 -15.57 8.17 -10.00
C ARG A 370 -15.40 9.65 -10.33
N GLU A 371 -14.84 10.45 -9.42
CA GLU A 371 -14.49 11.84 -9.72
C GLU A 371 -13.33 11.98 -10.72
N VAL A 372 -12.50 10.95 -10.83
CA VAL A 372 -11.23 11.00 -11.56
C VAL A 372 -11.24 10.05 -12.76
N TRP A 373 -11.90 8.91 -12.59
CA TRP A 373 -11.81 7.72 -13.44
C TRP A 373 -13.19 7.16 -13.76
N ASN A 374 -14.20 8.01 -13.97
CA ASN A 374 -15.58 7.55 -14.16
C ASN A 374 -15.71 6.42 -15.20
N ASP A 375 -15.01 6.54 -16.33
CA ASP A 375 -15.03 5.55 -17.42
C ASP A 375 -14.39 4.19 -17.02
N LYS A 376 -13.52 4.17 -16.01
CA LYS A 376 -12.87 2.92 -15.54
C LYS A 376 -13.83 2.02 -14.77
N PHE A 377 -14.95 2.58 -14.28
CA PHE A 377 -16.00 1.82 -13.59
C PHE A 377 -17.03 1.22 -14.53
N THR A 378 -17.03 1.55 -15.82
CA THR A 378 -18.02 1.04 -16.78
C THR A 378 -18.09 -0.48 -16.81
N THR A 379 -16.96 -1.18 -16.76
CA THR A 379 -16.95 -2.66 -16.77
C THR A 379 -17.49 -3.25 -15.46
N ILE A 380 -17.25 -2.58 -14.33
CA ILE A 380 -17.84 -2.94 -13.04
C ILE A 380 -19.36 -2.68 -13.05
N ASP A 381 -19.80 -1.56 -13.62
CA ASP A 381 -21.22 -1.22 -13.72
C ASP A 381 -21.97 -2.22 -14.60
N LEU A 382 -21.34 -2.70 -15.68
CA LEU A 382 -21.87 -3.79 -16.50
C LEU A 382 -22.05 -5.09 -15.69
N VAL A 383 -21.01 -5.52 -14.96
CA VAL A 383 -21.07 -6.73 -14.12
C VAL A 383 -22.13 -6.60 -13.03
N ARG A 384 -22.17 -5.46 -12.35
CA ARG A 384 -23.12 -5.15 -11.27
C ARG A 384 -24.57 -5.23 -11.72
N ASN A 385 -24.85 -4.83 -12.97
CA ASN A 385 -26.20 -4.84 -13.54
C ASN A 385 -26.50 -6.11 -14.37
N GLY A 386 -25.66 -7.15 -14.28
CA GLY A 386 -25.90 -8.44 -14.94
C GLY A 386 -25.55 -8.49 -16.43
N TYR A 387 -24.94 -7.44 -16.99
CA TYR A 387 -24.47 -7.40 -18.39
C TYR A 387 -23.07 -8.04 -18.52
N THR A 388 -22.89 -9.24 -17.97
CA THR A 388 -21.58 -9.92 -17.91
C THR A 388 -21.06 -10.33 -19.29
N LEU A 389 -21.95 -10.63 -20.24
CA LEU A 389 -21.60 -11.02 -21.61
C LEU A 389 -21.30 -9.84 -22.56
N HIS A 390 -21.06 -8.64 -22.01
CA HIS A 390 -20.73 -7.46 -22.81
C HIS A 390 -19.31 -7.52 -23.39
N SER A 391 -19.12 -7.08 -24.63
CA SER A 391 -17.85 -7.18 -25.37
C SER A 391 -16.70 -6.42 -24.72
N LEU A 392 -16.99 -5.36 -23.96
CA LEU A 392 -16.00 -4.66 -23.14
C LEU A 392 -15.38 -5.58 -22.08
N ILE A 393 -16.18 -6.39 -21.39
CA ILE A 393 -15.69 -7.32 -20.36
C ILE A 393 -14.74 -8.33 -20.99
N GLY A 394 -15.09 -8.89 -22.15
CA GLY A 394 -14.21 -9.78 -22.91
C GLY A 394 -12.86 -9.13 -23.27
N LYS A 395 -12.89 -7.87 -23.73
CA LYS A 395 -11.65 -7.13 -24.02
C LYS A 395 -10.83 -6.91 -22.75
N SER A 396 -11.45 -6.59 -21.63
CA SER A 396 -10.77 -6.32 -20.35
C SER A 396 -10.11 -7.57 -19.80
N VAL A 397 -10.80 -8.71 -19.82
CA VAL A 397 -10.26 -10.00 -19.40
C VAL A 397 -9.07 -10.39 -20.28
N LEU A 398 -9.20 -10.34 -21.60
CA LEU A 398 -8.11 -10.68 -22.53
C LEU A 398 -6.88 -9.77 -22.37
N ARG A 399 -7.09 -8.45 -22.18
CA ARG A 399 -6.01 -7.53 -21.87
C ARG A 399 -5.36 -7.86 -20.54
N GLY A 400 -6.15 -8.14 -19.51
CA GLY A 400 -5.65 -8.52 -18.20
C GLY A 400 -4.74 -9.73 -18.27
N LEU A 401 -5.19 -10.80 -18.92
CA LEU A 401 -4.40 -12.01 -19.13
C LEU A 401 -3.07 -11.70 -19.84
N ALA A 402 -3.12 -10.94 -20.94
CA ALA A 402 -1.93 -10.59 -21.71
C ALA A 402 -0.94 -9.73 -20.92
N PHE A 403 -1.40 -8.66 -20.26
CA PHE A 403 -0.51 -7.76 -19.51
C PHE A 403 -0.02 -8.37 -18.20
N GLY A 404 -0.78 -9.28 -17.59
CA GLY A 404 -0.32 -10.04 -16.44
C GLY A 404 0.81 -11.01 -16.79
N LEU A 405 0.64 -11.80 -17.87
CA LEU A 405 1.71 -12.65 -18.38
C LEU A 405 2.93 -11.82 -18.82
N ALA A 406 2.71 -10.67 -19.48
CA ALA A 406 3.79 -9.78 -19.87
C ALA A 406 4.54 -9.20 -18.66
N SER A 407 3.82 -8.80 -17.61
CA SER A 407 4.42 -8.32 -16.36
C SER A 407 5.32 -9.39 -15.74
N PHE A 408 4.86 -10.64 -15.68
CA PHE A 408 5.66 -11.75 -15.14
C PHE A 408 6.86 -12.10 -16.03
N ALA A 409 6.69 -12.11 -17.36
CA ALA A 409 7.79 -12.30 -18.30
C ALA A 409 8.84 -11.19 -18.19
N ILE A 410 8.41 -9.93 -18.01
CA ILE A 410 9.31 -8.78 -17.79
C ILE A 410 10.03 -8.91 -16.46
N TRP A 411 9.34 -9.32 -15.39
CA TRP A 411 9.98 -9.60 -14.11
C TRP A 411 11.11 -10.62 -14.25
N LEU A 412 10.87 -11.75 -14.93
CA LEU A 412 11.88 -12.76 -15.21
C LEU A 412 13.05 -12.22 -16.05
N GLY A 413 12.76 -11.44 -17.10
CA GLY A 413 13.79 -10.89 -17.97
C GLY A 413 14.65 -9.84 -17.27
N LEU A 414 14.05 -9.02 -16.41
CA LEU A 414 14.75 -8.05 -15.58
C LEU A 414 15.56 -8.73 -14.46
N ALA A 415 15.08 -9.85 -13.90
CA ALA A 415 15.85 -10.66 -12.96
C ALA A 415 17.08 -11.29 -13.63
N GLU A 416 16.94 -11.87 -14.82
CA GLU A 416 18.06 -12.39 -15.61
C GLU A 416 19.07 -11.29 -15.96
N LEU A 417 18.59 -10.08 -16.31
CA LEU A 417 19.47 -8.94 -16.58
C LEU A 417 20.17 -8.46 -15.30
N GLY A 418 19.44 -8.36 -14.19
CA GLY A 418 19.96 -7.97 -12.89
C GLY A 418 21.04 -8.91 -12.39
N GLU A 419 20.84 -10.22 -12.56
CA GLU A 419 21.81 -11.28 -12.24
C GLU A 419 23.15 -11.11 -12.96
N ARG A 420 23.12 -10.63 -14.21
CA ARG A 420 24.35 -10.33 -14.97
C ARG A 420 25.11 -9.11 -14.45
N LEU A 421 24.43 -8.21 -13.75
CA LEU A 421 25.01 -6.99 -13.19
C LEU A 421 25.52 -7.24 -11.77
N THR A 422 24.73 -7.93 -10.95
CA THR A 422 25.01 -8.24 -9.55
C THR A 422 24.37 -9.58 -9.20
N PRO A 423 25.08 -10.50 -8.51
CA PRO A 423 24.47 -11.74 -8.04
C PRO A 423 23.20 -11.46 -7.24
N LEU A 424 22.10 -12.07 -7.65
CA LEU A 424 20.80 -11.94 -7.05
C LEU A 424 20.49 -13.16 -6.19
N THR A 425 19.80 -12.89 -5.10
CA THR A 425 19.19 -13.91 -4.27
C THR A 425 17.68 -13.78 -4.39
N VAL A 426 17.04 -14.76 -5.02
CA VAL A 426 15.57 -14.83 -5.11
C VAL A 426 15.07 -15.50 -3.84
N ILE A 427 14.62 -14.67 -2.91
CA ILE A 427 13.98 -15.04 -1.66
C ILE A 427 12.56 -15.48 -2.00
N THR A 428 12.41 -16.78 -2.18
CA THR A 428 11.11 -17.41 -2.14
C THR A 428 10.69 -17.42 -0.67
N GLN A 429 9.95 -16.41 -0.23
CA GLN A 429 9.66 -16.13 1.19
C GLN A 429 8.95 -17.26 1.94
N ASP A 430 8.51 -18.29 1.22
CA ASP A 430 7.51 -19.19 1.71
C ASP A 430 8.09 -20.56 2.02
N GLU A 431 8.37 -20.76 3.31
CA GLU A 431 8.13 -22.04 3.96
C GLU A 431 6.67 -22.51 3.72
N ASN A 432 5.71 -21.59 3.42
CA ASN A 432 4.29 -21.91 3.21
C ASN A 432 3.89 -22.41 1.81
N MET A 433 4.60 -22.02 0.75
CA MET A 433 4.32 -22.50 -0.62
C MET A 433 4.51 -24.01 -0.71
N LEU A 434 5.47 -24.51 0.07
CA LEU A 434 5.83 -25.91 0.16
C LEU A 434 5.01 -26.63 1.24
N ARG A 435 4.42 -25.92 2.22
CA ARG A 435 3.33 -26.48 3.05
C ARG A 435 2.13 -26.92 2.22
N PHE A 436 1.89 -26.28 1.07
CA PHE A 436 0.84 -26.73 0.16
C PHE A 436 1.17 -28.04 -0.54
N VAL A 437 2.39 -28.57 -0.38
CA VAL A 437 2.73 -29.93 -0.81
C VAL A 437 1.87 -30.98 -0.13
N ASP A 438 1.44 -30.70 1.10
CA ASP A 438 0.61 -31.61 1.89
C ASP A 438 -0.86 -31.18 1.93
N ALA A 439 -1.22 -30.08 1.29
CA ALA A 439 -2.61 -29.65 1.23
C ALA A 439 -3.42 -30.66 0.40
N ALA A 440 -4.59 -31.05 0.90
CA ALA A 440 -5.52 -31.92 0.15
C ALA A 440 -5.87 -31.33 -1.24
N PHE A 441 -5.79 -30.00 -1.37
CA PHE A 441 -6.01 -29.27 -2.61
C PHE A 441 -4.98 -28.13 -2.76
N PRO A 442 -3.75 -28.39 -3.27
CA PRO A 442 -2.66 -27.41 -3.37
C PRO A 442 -3.03 -26.14 -4.17
N LEU A 443 -3.98 -26.28 -5.09
CA LEU A 443 -4.53 -25.19 -5.90
C LEU A 443 -5.29 -24.13 -5.09
N VAL A 444 -6.08 -24.57 -4.11
CA VAL A 444 -7.01 -23.71 -3.38
C VAL A 444 -6.30 -22.61 -2.59
N PRO A 445 -5.22 -22.86 -1.83
CA PRO A 445 -4.55 -21.81 -1.08
C PRO A 445 -3.85 -20.81 -2.01
N ILE A 446 -3.25 -21.28 -3.11
CA ILE A 446 -2.66 -20.42 -4.15
C ILE A 446 -3.75 -19.51 -4.75
N ALA A 447 -4.83 -20.11 -5.24
CA ALA A 447 -5.91 -19.35 -5.89
C ALA A 447 -6.57 -18.37 -4.91
N SER A 448 -6.88 -18.80 -3.69
CA SER A 448 -7.52 -17.96 -2.67
C SER A 448 -6.62 -16.81 -2.22
N MET A 449 -5.34 -17.06 -1.93
CA MET A 449 -4.35 -16.04 -1.54
C MET A 449 -4.25 -14.91 -2.57
N HIS A 450 -3.99 -15.28 -3.83
CA HIS A 450 -3.82 -14.28 -4.88
C HIS A 450 -5.13 -13.62 -5.30
N LEU A 451 -6.26 -14.33 -5.21
CA LEU A 451 -7.56 -13.75 -5.51
C LEU A 451 -7.96 -12.68 -4.49
N PHE A 452 -7.90 -12.99 -3.18
CA PHE A 452 -8.24 -11.98 -2.17
C PHE A 452 -7.25 -10.81 -2.20
N SER A 453 -5.96 -11.11 -2.38
CA SER A 453 -4.92 -10.09 -2.46
C SER A 453 -5.13 -9.16 -3.66
N ALA A 454 -5.43 -9.69 -4.85
CA ALA A 454 -5.69 -8.88 -6.03
C ALA A 454 -6.94 -7.98 -5.86
N ILE A 455 -8.01 -8.49 -5.25
CA ILE A 455 -9.21 -7.68 -4.96
C ILE A 455 -8.85 -6.54 -4.01
N PHE A 456 -8.12 -6.83 -2.93
CA PHE A 456 -7.74 -5.84 -1.94
C PHE A 456 -6.80 -4.80 -2.53
N VAL A 457 -5.81 -5.20 -3.34
CA VAL A 457 -4.88 -4.28 -4.00
C VAL A 457 -5.60 -3.33 -4.94
N VAL A 458 -6.51 -3.86 -5.76
CA VAL A 458 -7.29 -3.03 -6.68
C VAL A 458 -8.16 -2.04 -5.91
N ALA A 459 -8.82 -2.47 -4.83
CA ALA A 459 -9.65 -1.58 -4.02
C ALA A 459 -8.82 -0.48 -3.32
N ALA A 460 -7.79 -0.88 -2.57
CA ALA A 460 -7.02 0.03 -1.72
C ALA A 460 -6.06 0.91 -2.54
N TYR A 461 -5.41 0.37 -3.56
CA TYR A 461 -4.33 1.06 -4.24
C TYR A 461 -4.74 1.61 -5.61
N TYR A 462 -5.47 0.86 -6.44
CA TYR A 462 -5.83 1.35 -7.78
C TYR A 462 -7.04 2.27 -7.73
N VAL A 463 -8.06 1.88 -6.97
CA VAL A 463 -9.33 2.60 -6.89
C VAL A 463 -9.25 3.73 -5.86
N LEU A 464 -8.64 3.52 -4.68
CA LEU A 464 -8.51 4.58 -3.67
C LEU A 464 -7.20 5.37 -3.79
N ALA A 465 -6.04 4.77 -3.51
CA ALA A 465 -4.78 5.52 -3.38
C ALA A 465 -4.37 6.25 -4.67
N LEU A 466 -4.44 5.59 -5.83
CA LEU A 466 -4.13 6.20 -7.13
C LEU A 466 -5.11 7.32 -7.48
N SER A 467 -6.39 7.19 -7.13
CA SER A 467 -7.38 8.26 -7.33
C SER A 467 -7.07 9.48 -6.47
N LEU A 468 -6.63 9.28 -5.22
CA LEU A 468 -6.17 10.37 -4.35
C LEU A 468 -4.90 11.01 -4.90
N LEU A 469 -3.94 10.20 -5.34
CA LEU A 469 -2.70 10.68 -5.92
C LEU A 469 -2.95 11.50 -7.19
N ARG A 470 -3.87 11.04 -8.05
CA ARG A 470 -4.24 11.71 -9.30
C ARG A 470 -4.88 13.07 -9.08
N LYS A 471 -5.64 13.26 -8.00
CA LYS A 471 -6.17 14.58 -7.63
C LYS A 471 -5.08 15.58 -7.26
N ARG A 472 -3.96 15.09 -6.73
CA ARG A 472 -2.84 15.94 -6.33
C ARG A 472 -1.81 16.11 -7.44
N ILE A 473 -1.60 15.08 -8.25
CA ILE A 473 -0.59 15.00 -9.32
C ILE A 473 -1.30 14.64 -10.62
N SER A 474 -1.48 15.64 -11.49
CA SER A 474 -2.16 15.51 -12.79
C SER A 474 -1.31 14.82 -13.86
N SER A 475 -0.01 14.61 -13.64
CA SER A 475 0.87 13.91 -14.59
C SER A 475 0.81 12.38 -14.39
N PRO A 476 0.41 11.59 -15.41
CA PRO A 476 0.43 10.13 -15.32
C PRO A 476 1.86 9.57 -15.28
N TYR A 477 2.83 10.28 -15.85
CA TYR A 477 4.24 9.89 -15.87
C TYR A 477 4.89 9.92 -14.48
N ILE A 478 4.27 10.60 -13.50
CA ILE A 478 4.73 10.63 -12.10
C ILE A 478 3.85 9.75 -11.23
N SER A 479 2.53 9.84 -11.39
CA SER A 479 1.59 9.12 -10.51
C SER A 479 1.62 7.60 -10.67
N LEU A 480 1.86 7.06 -11.89
CA LEU A 480 1.91 5.61 -12.10
C LEU A 480 3.19 4.97 -11.54
N PRO A 481 4.41 5.49 -11.81
CA PRO A 481 5.62 4.94 -11.19
C PRO A 481 5.60 5.06 -9.66
N LEU A 482 5.09 6.17 -9.12
CA LEU A 482 4.99 6.36 -7.68
C LEU A 482 4.05 5.32 -7.03
N LEU A 483 2.94 4.97 -7.69
CA LEU A 483 2.08 3.88 -7.21
C LEU A 483 2.78 2.53 -7.30
N ALA A 484 3.51 2.25 -8.37
CA ALA A 484 4.26 1.00 -8.51
C ALA A 484 5.28 0.83 -7.38
N VAL A 485 6.06 1.87 -7.08
CA VAL A 485 6.99 1.88 -5.93
C VAL A 485 6.24 1.61 -4.62
N PHE A 486 5.11 2.27 -4.41
CA PHE A 486 4.32 2.11 -3.18
C PHE A 486 3.78 0.68 -3.01
N LEU A 487 3.37 0.02 -4.10
CA LEU A 487 2.93 -1.38 -4.09
C LEU A 487 4.08 -2.33 -3.75
N VAL A 488 5.26 -2.11 -4.33
CA VAL A 488 6.46 -2.90 -4.02
C VAL A 488 6.86 -2.74 -2.55
N LEU A 489 6.80 -1.52 -2.01
CA LEU A 489 7.03 -1.27 -0.60
C LEU A 489 5.98 -1.93 0.31
N ALA A 490 4.74 -2.06 -0.15
CA ALA A 490 3.67 -2.71 0.60
C ALA A 490 3.84 -4.24 0.69
N TYR A 491 4.33 -4.88 -0.37
CA TYR A 491 4.43 -6.33 -0.52
C TYR A 491 5.81 -6.94 -0.19
N GLN A 492 6.81 -6.10 0.06
CA GLN A 492 8.21 -6.47 0.34
C GLN A 492 8.91 -7.21 -0.81
N SER A 493 10.12 -6.75 -1.16
CA SER A 493 10.90 -7.37 -2.23
C SER A 493 11.25 -8.83 -1.94
N SER A 494 11.03 -9.65 -2.96
CA SER A 494 11.42 -11.06 -3.05
C SER A 494 12.87 -11.23 -3.53
N ILE A 495 13.53 -10.15 -3.99
CA ILE A 495 14.90 -10.22 -4.52
C ILE A 495 15.87 -9.40 -3.64
N GLU A 496 17.05 -9.97 -3.39
CA GLU A 496 18.20 -9.35 -2.74
C GLU A 496 19.34 -9.12 -3.77
N PRO A 497 20.08 -7.99 -3.71
CA PRO A 497 19.92 -6.87 -2.77
C PRO A 497 18.67 -6.01 -3.08
N LEU A 498 18.13 -5.35 -2.06
CA LEU A 498 16.88 -4.58 -2.14
C LEU A 498 16.89 -3.49 -3.22
N SER A 499 18.05 -2.90 -3.52
CA SER A 499 18.19 -1.89 -4.58
C SER A 499 17.83 -2.45 -5.95
N MET A 500 18.34 -3.63 -6.29
CA MET A 500 18.05 -4.28 -7.56
C MET A 500 16.66 -4.90 -7.56
N GLY A 501 16.30 -5.59 -6.46
CA GLY A 501 14.98 -6.21 -6.32
C GLY A 501 13.83 -5.20 -6.40
N GLY A 502 13.93 -4.10 -5.66
CA GLY A 502 12.93 -3.03 -5.70
C GLY A 502 12.77 -2.40 -7.08
N LEU A 503 13.86 -2.27 -7.85
CA LEU A 503 13.81 -1.76 -9.23
C LEU A 503 13.11 -2.75 -10.16
N ILE A 504 13.50 -4.03 -10.13
CA ILE A 504 12.90 -5.09 -10.96
C ILE A 504 11.39 -5.21 -10.71
N GLU A 505 11.00 -5.25 -9.44
CA GLU A 505 9.59 -5.38 -9.04
C GLU A 505 8.79 -4.12 -9.37
N THR A 506 9.39 -2.92 -9.26
CA THR A 506 8.70 -1.68 -9.62
C THR A 506 8.44 -1.62 -11.12
N LEU A 507 9.44 -1.97 -11.95
CA LEU A 507 9.32 -1.91 -13.41
C LEU A 507 8.32 -2.93 -13.94
N SER A 508 8.30 -4.14 -13.39
CA SER A 508 7.28 -5.16 -13.73
C SER A 508 5.89 -4.74 -13.24
N THR A 509 5.74 -4.31 -11.98
CA THR A 509 4.47 -3.84 -11.42
C THR A 509 3.88 -2.66 -12.19
N LEU A 510 4.73 -1.78 -12.75
CA LEU A 510 4.29 -0.66 -13.58
C LEU A 510 3.47 -1.11 -14.80
N VAL A 511 3.72 -2.30 -15.35
CA VAL A 511 2.95 -2.87 -16.48
C VAL A 511 1.50 -3.11 -16.07
N VAL A 512 1.28 -3.67 -14.89
CA VAL A 512 -0.06 -3.97 -14.36
C VAL A 512 -0.79 -2.68 -13.98
N VAL A 513 -0.09 -1.74 -13.34
CA VAL A 513 -0.62 -0.41 -13.02
C VAL A 513 -0.99 0.37 -14.30
N TRP A 514 -0.16 0.26 -15.34
CA TRP A 514 -0.42 0.85 -16.64
C TRP A 514 -1.64 0.20 -17.32
N ALA A 515 -1.84 -1.11 -17.20
CA ALA A 515 -3.01 -1.79 -17.74
C ALA A 515 -4.32 -1.25 -17.12
N PHE A 516 -4.35 -1.04 -15.81
CA PHE A 516 -5.47 -0.35 -15.15
C PHE A 516 -5.67 1.06 -15.72
N TYR A 517 -4.60 1.87 -15.74
CA TYR A 517 -4.67 3.26 -16.20
C TYR A 517 -5.12 3.38 -17.66
N ARG A 518 -4.67 2.48 -18.54
CA ARG A 518 -4.98 2.51 -19.96
C ARG A 518 -6.37 1.97 -20.28
N PHE A 519 -6.84 0.99 -19.52
CA PHE A 519 -8.08 0.26 -19.81
C PHE A 519 -9.13 0.49 -18.71
N ASP A 520 -9.33 -0.45 -17.78
CA ASP A 520 -10.37 -0.39 -16.75
C ASP A 520 -10.03 -1.28 -15.54
N ILE A 521 -10.89 -1.25 -14.52
CA ILE A 521 -10.71 -1.98 -13.26
C ILE A 521 -10.55 -3.50 -13.48
N ILE A 522 -11.37 -4.10 -14.35
CA ILE A 522 -11.31 -5.56 -14.60
C ILE A 522 -9.99 -5.93 -15.27
N ALA A 523 -9.54 -5.14 -16.25
CA ALA A 523 -8.26 -5.39 -16.90
C ALA A 523 -7.08 -5.31 -15.91
N GLY A 524 -7.09 -4.29 -15.03
CA GLY A 524 -6.09 -4.16 -13.96
C GLY A 524 -6.12 -5.30 -12.96
N PHE A 525 -7.31 -5.70 -12.51
CA PHE A 525 -7.52 -6.82 -11.60
C PHE A 525 -7.01 -8.15 -12.18
N ILE A 526 -7.43 -8.49 -13.40
CA ILE A 526 -7.01 -9.73 -14.05
C ILE A 526 -5.50 -9.72 -14.32
N ALA A 527 -4.93 -8.59 -14.74
CA ALA A 527 -3.47 -8.48 -14.93
C ALA A 527 -2.71 -8.73 -13.62
N LEU A 528 -3.17 -8.14 -12.51
CA LEU A 528 -2.54 -8.31 -11.22
C LEU A 528 -2.64 -9.75 -10.72
N PHE A 529 -3.84 -10.34 -10.78
CA PHE A 529 -4.05 -11.73 -10.39
C PHE A 529 -3.20 -12.69 -11.24
N THR A 530 -3.17 -12.49 -12.55
CA THR A 530 -2.37 -13.31 -13.47
C THR A 530 -0.88 -13.20 -13.18
N ALA A 531 -0.36 -11.97 -12.98
CA ALA A 531 1.05 -11.76 -12.69
C ALA A 531 1.46 -12.36 -11.33
N ALA A 532 0.65 -12.15 -10.29
CA ALA A 532 0.94 -12.61 -8.94
C ALA A 532 0.82 -14.13 -8.79
N ALA A 533 -0.15 -14.75 -9.48
CA ALA A 533 -0.39 -16.18 -9.35
C ALA A 533 0.44 -17.04 -10.31
N ALA A 534 1.12 -16.45 -11.29
CA ALA A 534 1.93 -17.17 -12.27
C ALA A 534 3.11 -17.91 -11.65
N GLU A 535 3.86 -17.25 -10.75
CA GLU A 535 5.01 -17.86 -10.06
C GLU A 535 4.61 -19.12 -9.25
N PRO A 536 3.65 -19.05 -8.29
CA PRO A 536 3.20 -20.23 -7.54
C PRO A 536 2.66 -21.34 -8.43
N ALA A 537 1.90 -20.97 -9.47
CA ALA A 537 1.29 -21.94 -10.35
C ALA A 537 2.32 -22.73 -11.13
N LEU A 538 3.43 -22.10 -11.52
CA LEU A 538 4.54 -22.78 -12.17
C LEU A 538 5.29 -23.71 -11.21
N ALA A 539 5.36 -23.37 -9.92
CA ALA A 539 5.95 -24.22 -8.88
C ALA A 539 5.22 -25.56 -8.72
N LEU A 540 3.90 -25.60 -8.98
CA LEU A 540 3.12 -26.83 -8.96
C LEU A 540 3.61 -27.86 -10.00
N PHE A 541 4.22 -27.43 -11.09
CA PHE A 541 4.76 -28.36 -12.09
C PHE A 541 6.12 -28.93 -11.69
N THR A 542 6.78 -28.33 -10.71
CA THR A 542 8.12 -28.71 -10.28
C THR A 542 8.10 -29.52 -8.99
N ALA A 543 7.02 -29.51 -8.21
CA ALA A 543 6.91 -30.20 -6.92
C ALA A 543 6.95 -31.75 -6.97
N GLY A 544 7.10 -32.38 -8.14
CA GLY A 544 7.42 -33.82 -8.25
C GLY A 544 6.31 -34.85 -7.95
N SER A 545 5.15 -34.46 -7.43
CA SER A 545 4.03 -35.39 -7.19
C SER A 545 2.85 -35.21 -8.14
N ALA A 546 2.10 -36.30 -8.39
CA ALA A 546 0.97 -36.30 -9.31
C ALA A 546 -0.12 -35.29 -8.93
N LEU A 547 -0.40 -35.12 -7.63
CA LEU A 547 -1.40 -34.17 -7.11
C LEU A 547 -1.08 -32.71 -7.50
N HIS A 548 0.20 -32.34 -7.48
CA HIS A 548 0.65 -31.00 -7.85
C HIS A 548 0.54 -30.77 -9.35
N LEU A 549 0.95 -31.76 -10.14
CA LEU A 549 0.81 -31.71 -11.59
C LEU A 549 -0.67 -31.53 -11.98
N TYR A 550 -1.59 -32.31 -11.39
CA TYR A 550 -3.02 -32.13 -11.62
C TYR A 550 -3.52 -30.76 -11.18
N SER A 551 -3.08 -30.27 -10.02
CA SER A 551 -3.42 -28.92 -9.53
C SER A 551 -2.95 -27.83 -10.50
N GLY A 552 -1.74 -27.97 -11.05
CA GLY A 552 -1.20 -27.07 -12.07
C GLY A 552 -2.04 -27.09 -13.36
N TYR A 553 -2.41 -28.28 -13.85
CA TYR A 553 -3.29 -28.39 -15.02
C TYR A 553 -4.67 -27.79 -14.80
N ILE A 554 -5.28 -28.00 -13.62
CA ILE A 554 -6.58 -27.39 -13.27
C ILE A 554 -6.46 -25.86 -13.23
N PHE A 555 -5.34 -25.34 -12.69
CA PHE A 555 -5.10 -23.89 -12.71
C PHE A 555 -5.04 -23.34 -14.14
N LEU A 556 -4.26 -23.97 -15.03
CA LEU A 556 -4.18 -23.59 -16.44
C LEU A 556 -5.54 -23.69 -17.15
N ALA A 557 -6.33 -24.73 -16.84
CA ALA A 557 -7.69 -24.88 -17.35
C ALA A 557 -8.58 -23.72 -16.91
N GLY A 558 -8.45 -23.22 -15.68
CA GLY A 558 -9.14 -22.02 -15.20
C GLY A 558 -8.84 -20.77 -16.04
N PHE A 559 -7.57 -20.55 -16.39
CA PHE A 559 -7.16 -19.48 -17.29
C PHE A 559 -7.70 -19.65 -18.72
N ALA A 560 -7.69 -20.88 -19.24
CA ALA A 560 -8.24 -21.20 -20.55
C ALA A 560 -9.77 -20.98 -20.59
N LEU A 561 -10.49 -21.36 -19.54
CA LEU A 561 -11.93 -21.10 -19.41
C LEU A 561 -12.22 -19.60 -19.34
N LEU A 562 -11.41 -18.84 -18.60
CA LEU A 562 -11.53 -17.39 -18.52
C LEU A 562 -11.28 -16.71 -19.89
N ALA A 563 -10.28 -17.19 -20.64
CA ALA A 563 -10.02 -16.73 -22.01
C ALA A 563 -11.16 -17.12 -22.97
N GLY A 564 -11.69 -18.34 -22.87
CA GLY A 564 -12.83 -18.82 -23.64
C GLY A 564 -14.09 -17.98 -23.37
N TYR A 565 -14.38 -17.71 -22.09
CA TYR A 565 -15.43 -16.78 -21.69
C TYR A 565 -15.22 -15.39 -22.32
N ALA A 566 -13.99 -14.87 -22.28
CA ALA A 566 -13.67 -13.58 -22.86
C ALA A 566 -13.84 -13.53 -24.39
N LEU A 567 -13.56 -14.64 -25.09
CA LEU A 567 -13.84 -14.78 -26.51
C LEU A 567 -15.35 -14.81 -26.78
N ILE A 568 -16.12 -15.59 -26.03
CA ILE A 568 -17.59 -15.67 -26.18
C ILE A 568 -18.21 -14.28 -25.98
N THR A 569 -17.83 -13.57 -24.92
CA THR A 569 -18.32 -12.20 -24.64
C THR A 569 -17.91 -11.21 -25.74
N LEU A 570 -16.71 -11.34 -26.30
CA LEU A 570 -16.25 -10.47 -27.40
C LEU A 570 -17.12 -10.59 -28.66
N TYR A 571 -17.67 -11.77 -28.94
CA TYR A 571 -18.54 -12.01 -30.11
C TYR A 571 -20.04 -11.91 -29.81
N THR A 572 -20.42 -11.87 -28.53
CA THR A 572 -21.81 -11.62 -28.11
C THR A 572 -22.24 -10.19 -28.48
N ARG A 573 -23.50 -10.01 -28.87
CA ARG A 573 -24.06 -8.70 -29.20
C ARG A 573 -24.31 -7.88 -27.92
N ASP A 574 -23.75 -6.68 -27.87
CA ASP A 574 -23.91 -5.77 -26.74
C ASP A 574 -25.38 -5.30 -26.63
N ARG A 575 -25.97 -5.45 -25.44
CA ARG A 575 -27.38 -5.10 -25.14
C ARG A 575 -27.56 -3.66 -24.64
N ILE A 576 -26.50 -3.01 -24.19
CA ILE A 576 -26.51 -1.67 -23.60
C ILE A 576 -25.31 -0.88 -24.12
N SER A 577 -25.52 0.39 -24.46
CA SER A 577 -24.46 1.32 -24.89
C SER A 577 -24.46 2.62 -24.08
N ASP A 578 -25.58 2.96 -23.45
CA ASP A 578 -25.72 4.13 -22.59
C ASP A 578 -25.33 3.77 -21.15
N PHE A 579 -24.05 3.96 -20.83
CA PHE A 579 -23.50 3.58 -19.53
C PHE A 579 -23.94 4.51 -18.38
N GLN A 580 -24.46 5.71 -18.68
CA GLN A 580 -24.96 6.62 -17.64
C GLN A 580 -26.22 6.06 -16.97
N ARG A 581 -27.03 5.29 -17.69
CA ARG A 581 -28.25 4.65 -17.15
C ARG A 581 -27.99 3.55 -16.13
N ILE A 582 -26.83 2.88 -16.23
CA ILE A 582 -26.45 1.77 -15.36
C ILE A 582 -25.47 2.21 -14.26
N ALA A 583 -25.00 3.46 -14.31
CA ALA A 583 -24.19 4.05 -13.27
C ALA A 583 -25.01 4.21 -11.98
N PRO A 584 -24.37 4.08 -10.80
CA PRO A 584 -25.09 4.23 -9.53
C PRO A 584 -25.68 5.63 -9.33
N VAL A 585 -26.82 5.71 -8.64
CA VAL A 585 -27.55 6.98 -8.42
C VAL A 585 -26.67 8.07 -7.77
N TYR A 586 -25.82 7.71 -6.81
CA TYR A 586 -24.96 8.68 -6.11
C TYR A 586 -23.88 9.31 -7.02
N VAL A 587 -23.61 8.74 -8.21
CA VAL A 587 -22.72 9.35 -9.20
C VAL A 587 -23.31 10.67 -9.69
N LYS A 588 -24.64 10.75 -9.81
CA LYS A 588 -25.33 11.99 -10.15
C LYS A 588 -25.04 13.09 -9.12
N ASN A 589 -25.11 12.76 -7.83
CA ASN A 589 -24.79 13.69 -6.74
C ASN A 589 -23.34 14.20 -6.84
N ILE A 590 -22.40 13.31 -7.15
CA ILE A 590 -20.98 13.68 -7.35
C ILE A 590 -20.85 14.65 -8.52
N THR A 591 -21.47 14.37 -9.66
CA THR A 591 -21.43 15.22 -10.86
C THR A 591 -22.10 16.57 -10.62
N GLU A 592 -23.28 16.60 -9.98
CA GLU A 592 -23.98 17.83 -9.62
C GLU A 592 -23.14 18.70 -8.69
N ARG A 593 -22.54 18.11 -7.65
CA ARG A 593 -21.66 18.84 -6.73
C ARG A 593 -20.44 19.42 -7.45
N GLN A 594 -19.77 18.62 -8.30
CA GLN A 594 -18.62 19.10 -9.09
C GLN A 594 -19.01 20.25 -10.02
N ARG A 595 -20.18 20.16 -10.66
CA ARG A 595 -20.72 21.23 -11.50
C ARG A 595 -20.97 22.50 -10.70
N LEU A 596 -21.68 22.41 -9.58
CA LEU A 596 -21.95 23.55 -8.70
C LEU A 596 -20.66 24.20 -8.20
N GLN A 597 -19.67 23.40 -7.81
CA GLN A 597 -18.37 23.90 -7.38
C GLN A 597 -17.65 24.64 -8.52
N ARG A 598 -17.70 24.12 -9.75
CA ARG A 598 -17.17 24.80 -10.94
C ARG A 598 -17.88 26.11 -11.23
N GLU A 599 -19.21 26.13 -11.11
CA GLU A 599 -20.02 27.34 -11.30
C GLU A 599 -19.67 28.41 -10.24
N LEU A 600 -19.41 28.01 -8.98
CA LEU A 600 -18.93 28.92 -7.93
C LEU A 600 -17.49 29.41 -8.15
N GLU A 601 -16.57 28.55 -8.62
CA GLU A 601 -15.21 28.95 -9.02
C GLU A 601 -15.24 30.02 -10.12
N ILE A 602 -16.10 29.83 -11.13
CA ILE A 602 -16.30 30.81 -12.22
C ILE A 602 -16.91 32.10 -11.66
N ALA A 603 -17.91 32.00 -10.79
CA ALA A 603 -18.51 33.17 -10.15
C ALA A 603 -17.47 33.97 -9.35
N ARG A 604 -16.54 33.30 -8.64
CA ARG A 604 -15.42 33.94 -7.96
C ARG A 604 -14.52 34.69 -8.93
N GLU A 605 -14.13 34.05 -10.03
CA GLU A 605 -13.26 34.67 -11.03
C GLU A 605 -13.90 35.92 -11.63
N VAL A 606 -15.19 35.85 -11.97
CA VAL A 606 -15.96 36.99 -12.48
C VAL A 606 -16.06 38.10 -11.42
N GLN A 607 -16.39 37.77 -10.17
CA GLN A 607 -16.46 38.75 -9.08
C GLN A 607 -15.12 39.47 -8.89
N MET A 608 -14.02 38.72 -8.79
CA MET A 608 -12.68 39.29 -8.60
C MET A 608 -12.27 40.15 -9.79
N SER A 609 -12.78 39.87 -10.99
CA SER A 609 -12.56 40.72 -12.18
C SER A 609 -13.24 42.09 -12.09
N PHE A 610 -14.25 42.24 -11.23
CA PHE A 610 -14.88 43.53 -10.93
C PHE A 610 -14.10 44.36 -9.92
N LEU A 611 -13.13 43.80 -9.20
CA LEU A 611 -12.24 44.61 -8.37
C LEU A 611 -11.12 45.22 -9.24
N PRO A 612 -10.48 46.33 -8.81
CA PRO A 612 -9.32 46.88 -9.51
C PRO A 612 -8.23 45.82 -9.74
N ARG A 613 -7.77 45.69 -11.00
CA ARG A 613 -6.70 44.73 -11.36
C ARG A 613 -5.30 45.18 -10.91
N ALA A 614 -5.13 46.49 -10.74
CA ALA A 614 -3.91 47.12 -10.29
C ALA A 614 -4.27 48.41 -9.55
N ASN A 615 -3.42 48.79 -8.59
CA ASN A 615 -3.55 50.07 -7.91
C ASN A 615 -3.19 51.20 -8.89
N PRO A 616 -3.93 52.32 -8.89
CA PRO A 616 -3.64 53.42 -9.78
C PRO A 616 -2.30 54.05 -9.43
N GLN A 617 -1.54 54.44 -10.44
CA GLN A 617 -0.30 55.20 -10.27
C GLN A 617 -0.66 56.69 -10.27
N ILE A 618 -0.83 57.27 -9.08
CA ILE A 618 -1.12 58.70 -8.90
C ILE A 618 0.08 59.34 -8.23
N SER A 619 0.56 60.44 -8.80
CA SER A 619 1.66 61.21 -8.23
C SER A 619 1.35 61.58 -6.78
N ARG A 620 2.33 61.43 -5.87
CA ARG A 620 2.21 61.62 -4.41
C ARG A 620 1.40 60.57 -3.64
N LEU A 621 0.94 59.47 -4.25
CA LEU A 621 0.31 58.36 -3.53
C LEU A 621 1.07 57.04 -3.69
N ASP A 622 1.32 56.37 -2.57
CA ASP A 622 1.70 54.96 -2.51
C ASP A 622 0.49 54.15 -2.03
N ILE A 623 -0.01 53.24 -2.87
CA ILE A 623 -1.29 52.54 -2.67
C ILE A 623 -1.09 51.03 -2.72
N ALA A 624 -1.63 50.34 -1.71
CA ALA A 624 -1.77 48.89 -1.70
C ALA A 624 -3.21 48.50 -1.38
N SER A 625 -3.74 47.47 -2.02
CA SER A 625 -5.07 46.95 -1.70
C SER A 625 -5.17 45.46 -1.92
N ARG A 626 -6.00 44.81 -1.11
CA ARG A 626 -6.29 43.38 -1.22
C ARG A 626 -7.67 43.08 -0.67
N CYS A 627 -8.36 42.17 -1.34
CA CYS A 627 -9.60 41.54 -0.90
C CYS A 627 -9.37 40.02 -0.85
N GLU A 628 -9.50 39.41 0.33
CA GLU A 628 -9.53 37.95 0.52
C GLU A 628 -10.96 37.53 0.92
N PRO A 629 -11.78 36.96 0.00
CA PRO A 629 -13.12 36.48 0.34
C PRO A 629 -13.11 35.25 1.27
N ALA A 630 -14.03 35.18 2.24
CA ALA A 630 -14.18 34.08 3.19
C ALA A 630 -14.83 32.82 2.60
N LEU A 631 -15.74 33.00 1.65
CA LEU A 631 -16.39 31.93 0.89
C LEU A 631 -15.86 31.89 -0.55
N GLU A 632 -16.48 31.07 -1.41
CA GLU A 632 -16.18 31.04 -2.83
C GLU A 632 -16.36 32.43 -3.46
N VAL A 633 -17.41 33.17 -3.06
CA VAL A 633 -17.78 34.50 -3.56
C VAL A 633 -18.12 35.41 -2.36
N GLY A 634 -17.68 36.68 -2.41
CA GLY A 634 -17.78 37.65 -1.31
C GLY A 634 -18.79 38.79 -1.51
N GLY A 635 -19.05 39.57 -0.45
CA GLY A 635 -19.80 40.82 -0.45
C GLY A 635 -18.95 42.08 -0.52
N ASP A 636 -17.68 41.98 -0.13
CA ASP A 636 -16.79 43.13 -0.07
C ASP A 636 -16.50 43.77 -1.43
N TYR A 637 -16.34 45.09 -1.40
CA TYR A 637 -16.08 45.96 -2.53
C TYR A 637 -14.99 46.97 -2.21
N TYR A 638 -14.09 47.20 -3.15
CA TYR A 638 -13.31 48.43 -3.18
C TYR A 638 -13.08 48.88 -4.62
N ASP A 639 -12.87 50.18 -4.82
CA ASP A 639 -12.55 50.73 -6.13
C ASP A 639 -11.77 52.04 -6.04
N PHE A 640 -11.07 52.33 -7.13
CA PHE A 640 -10.33 53.55 -7.34
C PHE A 640 -10.92 54.30 -8.53
N ILE A 641 -11.38 55.52 -8.29
CA ILE A 641 -12.06 56.35 -9.28
C ILE A 641 -11.19 57.59 -9.52
N THR A 642 -10.50 57.62 -10.66
CA THR A 642 -9.72 58.80 -11.07
C THR A 642 -10.69 59.91 -11.47
N LEU A 643 -10.57 61.06 -10.80
CA LEU A 643 -11.39 62.23 -11.02
C LEU A 643 -10.57 63.33 -11.69
N GLU A 644 -11.25 64.35 -12.23
CA GLU A 644 -10.59 65.55 -12.77
C GLU A 644 -9.79 66.29 -11.68
N ASP A 645 -8.86 67.14 -12.11
CA ASP A 645 -8.01 68.00 -11.25
C ASP A 645 -7.11 67.25 -10.27
N ASN A 646 -6.50 66.13 -10.69
CA ASN A 646 -5.56 65.35 -9.89
C ASN A 646 -6.17 64.85 -8.57
N ARG A 647 -7.42 64.38 -8.64
CA ARG A 647 -8.19 63.84 -7.52
C ARG A 647 -8.38 62.33 -7.67
N LEU A 648 -8.37 61.62 -6.53
CA LEU A 648 -8.63 60.18 -6.49
C LEU A 648 -9.75 59.87 -5.50
N GLY A 649 -10.84 59.31 -6.00
CA GLY A 649 -11.87 58.67 -5.19
C GLY A 649 -11.43 57.26 -4.77
N VAL A 650 -11.46 56.97 -3.48
CA VAL A 650 -11.25 55.65 -2.88
C VAL A 650 -12.55 55.23 -2.22
N ALA A 651 -13.11 54.12 -2.68
CA ALA A 651 -14.32 53.54 -2.12
C ALA A 651 -14.01 52.18 -1.53
N ILE A 652 -14.60 51.89 -0.37
CA ILE A 652 -14.66 50.55 0.21
C ILE A 652 -16.07 50.33 0.75
N GLY A 653 -16.58 49.11 0.68
CA GLY A 653 -17.85 48.77 1.29
C GLY A 653 -18.06 47.29 1.45
N ASP A 654 -19.02 46.94 2.29
CA ASP A 654 -19.44 45.56 2.55
C ASP A 654 -20.97 45.45 2.40
N VAL A 655 -21.40 44.41 1.71
CA VAL A 655 -22.80 44.11 1.43
C VAL A 655 -23.33 43.16 2.49
N SER A 656 -24.44 43.53 3.14
CA SER A 656 -25.09 42.68 4.12
C SER A 656 -25.44 41.29 3.54
N GLY A 657 -24.92 40.23 4.16
CA GLY A 657 -25.09 38.85 3.72
C GLY A 657 -23.79 38.25 3.17
N LYS A 658 -23.84 37.00 2.67
CA LYS A 658 -22.65 36.30 2.16
C LYS A 658 -22.96 35.50 0.91
N GLY A 659 -21.92 35.15 0.14
CA GLY A 659 -22.03 34.29 -1.03
C GLY A 659 -22.53 35.02 -2.27
N THR A 660 -23.19 34.29 -3.17
CA THR A 660 -23.50 34.78 -4.53
C THR A 660 -24.42 36.01 -4.56
N GLN A 661 -25.37 36.13 -3.62
CA GLN A 661 -26.26 37.30 -3.57
C GLN A 661 -25.50 38.60 -3.25
N ALA A 662 -24.53 38.54 -2.34
CA ALA A 662 -23.75 39.71 -1.92
C ALA A 662 -22.90 40.25 -3.09
N ALA A 663 -22.24 39.37 -3.86
CA ALA A 663 -21.47 39.77 -5.04
C ALA A 663 -22.29 40.45 -6.15
N PHE A 664 -23.55 40.06 -6.35
CA PHE A 664 -24.41 40.75 -7.31
C PHE A 664 -24.69 42.19 -6.90
N TYR A 665 -25.02 42.42 -5.63
CA TYR A 665 -25.27 43.78 -5.13
C TYR A 665 -23.98 44.61 -5.05
N MET A 666 -22.83 44.00 -4.75
CA MET A 666 -21.54 44.66 -4.90
C MET A 666 -21.33 45.19 -6.33
N THR A 667 -21.60 44.35 -7.33
CA THR A 667 -21.43 44.71 -8.75
C THR A 667 -22.38 45.84 -9.16
N LEU A 668 -23.62 45.80 -8.69
CA LEU A 668 -24.61 46.87 -8.92
C LEU A 668 -24.12 48.20 -8.32
N THR A 669 -23.65 48.17 -7.09
CA THR A 669 -23.13 49.34 -6.37
C THR A 669 -21.91 49.92 -7.05
N LYS A 670 -20.99 49.08 -7.54
CA LYS A 670 -19.88 49.54 -8.38
C LYS A 670 -20.38 50.34 -9.58
N GLY A 671 -21.34 49.80 -10.31
CA GLY A 671 -21.90 50.45 -11.50
C GLY A 671 -22.52 51.82 -11.17
N PHE A 672 -23.34 51.89 -10.12
CA PHE A 672 -23.94 53.14 -9.67
C PHE A 672 -22.90 54.14 -9.17
N LEU A 673 -21.95 53.71 -8.35
CA LEU A 673 -20.92 54.59 -7.82
C LEU A 673 -20.07 55.20 -8.94
N ARG A 674 -19.58 54.39 -9.90
CA ARG A 674 -18.81 54.90 -11.04
C ARG A 674 -19.62 55.87 -11.92
N ALA A 675 -20.92 55.64 -12.08
CA ALA A 675 -21.79 56.54 -12.83
C ALA A 675 -22.00 57.89 -12.13
N LEU A 676 -22.03 57.89 -10.79
CA LEU A 676 -22.26 59.09 -9.97
C LEU A 676 -20.97 59.87 -9.66
N ALA A 677 -19.84 59.19 -9.53
CA ALA A 677 -18.60 59.77 -9.02
C ALA A 677 -17.91 60.74 -9.99
N ASN A 678 -18.16 60.67 -11.30
CA ASN A 678 -17.53 61.55 -12.31
C ASN A 678 -18.06 63.00 -12.31
N GLY A 679 -19.00 63.36 -11.44
CA GLY A 679 -19.52 64.72 -11.31
C GLY A 679 -18.72 65.60 -10.31
N PRO A 680 -19.07 66.89 -10.17
CA PRO A 680 -18.47 67.79 -9.18
C PRO A 680 -18.98 67.57 -7.75
N ASP A 681 -19.80 66.54 -7.53
CA ASP A 681 -20.48 66.26 -6.28
C ASP A 681 -19.49 65.88 -5.16
N SER A 682 -19.77 66.32 -3.94
CA SER A 682 -18.99 65.91 -2.76
C SER A 682 -19.27 64.45 -2.38
N PRO A 683 -18.37 63.76 -1.65
CA PRO A 683 -18.58 62.39 -1.21
C PRO A 683 -19.95 62.11 -0.55
N ALA A 684 -20.43 63.03 0.29
CA ALA A 684 -21.75 62.87 0.92
C ALA A 684 -22.91 62.96 -0.10
N ALA A 685 -22.79 63.83 -1.10
CA ALA A 685 -23.79 63.97 -2.17
C ALA A 685 -23.82 62.73 -3.09
N VAL A 686 -22.64 62.20 -3.44
CA VAL A 686 -22.50 60.95 -4.21
C VAL A 686 -23.16 59.79 -3.46
N LEU A 687 -22.85 59.60 -2.17
CA LEU A 687 -23.43 58.53 -1.36
C LEU A 687 -24.94 58.68 -1.15
N SER A 688 -25.46 59.92 -1.05
CA SER A 688 -26.91 60.17 -0.95
C SER A 688 -27.66 59.77 -2.22
N ARG A 689 -27.10 60.10 -3.39
CA ARG A 689 -27.66 59.68 -4.69
C ARG A 689 -27.56 58.17 -4.88
N LEU A 690 -26.43 57.58 -4.47
CA LEU A 690 -26.21 56.14 -4.48
C LEU A 690 -27.23 55.43 -3.59
N ASN A 691 -27.53 55.94 -2.39
CA ASN A 691 -28.53 55.39 -1.48
C ASN A 691 -29.91 55.29 -2.15
N ARG A 692 -30.36 56.38 -2.80
CA ARG A 692 -31.66 56.39 -3.50
C ARG A 692 -31.71 55.36 -4.62
N LEU A 693 -30.67 55.32 -5.47
CA LEU A 693 -30.58 54.33 -6.55
C LEU A 693 -30.54 52.90 -6.01
N PHE A 694 -29.76 52.65 -4.96
CA PHE A 694 -29.64 51.34 -4.35
C PHE A 694 -30.98 50.90 -3.75
N TYR A 695 -31.62 51.76 -2.96
CA TYR A 695 -32.92 51.48 -2.31
C TYR A 695 -34.03 51.14 -3.32
N ASP A 696 -34.08 51.85 -4.45
CA ASP A 696 -35.11 51.65 -5.46
C ASP A 696 -34.87 50.39 -6.34
N ASN A 697 -33.62 49.93 -6.46
CA ASN A 697 -33.25 48.82 -7.34
C ASN A 697 -32.92 47.50 -6.62
N VAL A 698 -32.81 47.52 -5.28
CA VAL A 698 -32.41 46.36 -4.48
C VAL A 698 -33.56 45.86 -3.61
N LYS A 699 -33.56 44.53 -3.36
CA LYS A 699 -34.56 43.90 -2.49
C LYS A 699 -34.49 44.51 -1.09
N ARG A 700 -35.66 44.83 -0.53
CA ARG A 700 -35.79 45.30 0.86
C ARG A 700 -35.07 44.38 1.85
N GLY A 701 -34.38 44.98 2.82
CA GLY A 701 -33.62 44.28 3.86
C GLY A 701 -32.16 43.99 3.50
N VAL A 702 -31.72 44.28 2.27
CA VAL A 702 -30.31 44.30 1.89
C VAL A 702 -29.78 45.73 2.03
N PHE A 703 -28.63 45.88 2.66
CA PHE A 703 -27.95 47.16 2.83
C PHE A 703 -26.46 47.03 2.54
N ILE A 704 -25.79 48.15 2.32
CA ILE A 704 -24.35 48.21 2.10
C ILE A 704 -23.75 49.26 3.00
N SER A 705 -22.78 48.84 3.81
CA SER A 705 -21.93 49.77 4.52
C SER A 705 -20.86 50.27 3.55
N MET A 706 -20.62 51.59 3.46
CA MET A 706 -19.63 52.14 2.51
C MET A 706 -18.90 53.35 3.06
N ALA A 707 -17.59 53.44 2.82
CA ALA A 707 -16.80 54.65 3.00
C ALA A 707 -16.32 55.14 1.64
N TYR A 708 -16.47 56.44 1.39
CA TYR A 708 -16.01 57.07 0.16
C TYR A 708 -15.19 58.32 0.50
N GLY A 709 -13.91 58.28 0.14
CA GLY A 709 -12.95 59.35 0.36
C GLY A 709 -12.43 59.88 -0.96
N VAL A 710 -12.36 61.20 -1.12
CA VAL A 710 -11.75 61.87 -2.28
C VAL A 710 -10.50 62.59 -1.82
N PHE A 711 -9.36 62.12 -2.30
CA PHE A 711 -8.07 62.76 -2.09
C PHE A 711 -7.85 63.82 -3.16
N ASP A 712 -7.69 65.07 -2.74
CA ASP A 712 -7.29 66.18 -3.59
C ASP A 712 -5.80 66.49 -3.38
N MET A 713 -4.98 66.12 -4.36
CA MET A 713 -3.52 66.26 -4.27
C MET A 713 -3.06 67.71 -4.41
N ASN A 714 -3.86 68.55 -5.06
CA ASN A 714 -3.57 69.96 -5.26
C ASN A 714 -3.88 70.74 -3.99
N ALA A 715 -5.02 70.46 -3.37
CA ALA A 715 -5.42 71.07 -2.11
C ALA A 715 -4.73 70.45 -0.88
N GLY A 716 -4.22 69.22 -0.98
CA GLY A 716 -3.66 68.47 0.15
C GLY A 716 -4.72 68.06 1.18
N VAL A 717 -5.94 67.74 0.72
CA VAL A 717 -7.10 67.47 1.58
C VAL A 717 -7.79 66.17 1.17
N LEU A 718 -8.07 65.31 2.15
CA LEU A 718 -9.00 64.19 2.02
C LEU A 718 -10.39 64.66 2.44
N THR A 719 -11.37 64.55 1.55
CA THR A 719 -12.79 64.72 1.89
C THR A 719 -13.41 63.34 2.05
N LEU A 720 -13.95 63.02 3.23
CA LEU A 720 -14.45 61.67 3.57
C LEU A 720 -15.91 61.72 4.00
N ALA A 721 -16.71 60.78 3.47
CA ALA A 721 -18.05 60.48 3.96
C ALA A 721 -18.21 58.96 4.20
N ARG A 722 -19.01 58.61 5.22
CA ARG A 722 -19.21 57.21 5.64
C ARG A 722 -20.70 56.89 5.74
N ALA A 723 -21.17 56.00 4.88
CA ALA A 723 -22.50 55.39 4.93
C ALA A 723 -22.45 54.12 5.79
N GLY A 724 -22.31 54.28 7.11
CA GLY A 724 -22.42 53.17 8.08
C GLY A 724 -21.25 52.18 8.15
N HIS A 725 -20.19 52.36 7.35
CA HIS A 725 -19.01 51.46 7.29
C HIS A 725 -18.09 51.55 8.51
N ASN A 726 -17.05 50.72 8.57
CA ASN A 726 -15.98 50.84 9.55
C ASN A 726 -15.32 52.24 9.47
N PRO A 727 -14.78 52.76 10.59
CA PRO A 727 -14.00 54.00 10.55
C PRO A 727 -12.77 53.85 9.64
N VAL A 728 -12.34 54.96 9.05
CA VAL A 728 -11.06 54.99 8.32
C VAL A 728 -9.97 55.29 9.34
N ILE A 729 -8.93 54.47 9.40
CA ILE A 729 -7.81 54.71 10.34
C ILE A 729 -6.81 55.64 9.67
N MET A 730 -6.45 56.72 10.36
CA MET A 730 -5.46 57.68 9.93
C MET A 730 -4.27 57.66 10.89
N ARG A 731 -3.06 57.74 10.37
CA ARG A 731 -1.87 58.02 11.18
C ARG A 731 -1.10 59.18 10.59
N LYS A 732 -0.90 60.22 11.41
CA LYS A 732 -0.08 61.36 11.02
C LYS A 732 1.40 61.06 11.13
N THR A 733 2.16 61.73 10.29
CA THR A 733 3.60 61.68 10.30
C THR A 733 4.15 62.25 11.60
N GLY A 734 4.99 61.47 12.28
CA GLY A 734 5.58 61.83 13.57
C GLY A 734 4.75 61.44 14.79
N GLU A 735 3.50 61.00 14.61
CA GLU A 735 2.66 60.49 15.70
C GLU A 735 2.83 58.96 15.87
N GLN A 736 2.82 58.50 17.13
CA GLN A 736 2.89 57.08 17.47
C GLN A 736 1.53 56.40 17.36
N GLU A 737 0.48 57.10 17.81
CA GLU A 737 -0.89 56.60 17.87
C GLU A 737 -1.65 56.90 16.57
N SER A 738 -2.55 56.00 16.21
CA SER A 738 -3.49 56.17 15.09
C SER A 738 -4.81 56.80 15.56
N GLN A 739 -5.54 57.42 14.63
CA GLN A 739 -6.83 58.06 14.86
C GLN A 739 -7.91 57.43 13.98
N MET A 740 -9.04 57.08 14.58
CA MET A 740 -10.24 56.64 13.85
C MET A 740 -11.06 57.83 13.33
N LEU A 741 -11.21 57.91 12.01
CA LEU A 741 -12.08 58.86 11.34
C LEU A 741 -13.49 58.25 11.20
N HIS A 742 -14.42 58.69 12.05
CA HIS A 742 -15.77 58.11 12.15
C HIS A 742 -16.89 59.15 11.95
N PRO A 743 -17.02 59.76 10.74
CA PRO A 743 -18.13 60.66 10.46
C PRO A 743 -19.49 59.95 10.59
N ARG A 744 -20.55 60.68 10.93
CA ARG A 744 -21.91 60.12 11.05
C ARG A 744 -22.47 59.70 9.69
N GLY A 745 -23.30 58.67 9.69
CA GLY A 745 -24.03 58.20 8.51
C GLY A 745 -24.69 56.84 8.74
N LEU A 746 -25.64 56.49 7.88
CA LEU A 746 -26.39 55.23 7.88
C LEU A 746 -25.95 54.37 6.70
N ALA A 747 -26.10 53.05 6.77
CA ALA A 747 -25.78 52.17 5.64
C ALA A 747 -26.76 52.41 4.47
N LEU A 748 -26.25 52.27 3.24
CA LEU A 748 -27.01 52.43 2.00
C LEU A 748 -28.12 51.37 1.94
N GLY A 749 -29.32 51.74 1.53
CA GLY A 749 -30.46 50.84 1.39
C GLY A 749 -31.28 50.61 2.67
N MET A 750 -30.84 51.11 3.84
CA MET A 750 -31.63 51.00 5.08
C MET A 750 -32.85 51.93 5.09
N GLU A 751 -32.72 53.13 4.51
CA GLU A 751 -33.77 54.16 4.47
C GLU A 751 -33.77 54.81 3.07
N LYS A 752 -34.94 55.27 2.63
CA LYS A 752 -35.17 55.70 1.25
C LYS A 752 -34.44 56.99 0.87
N GLY A 753 -34.18 57.91 1.81
CA GLY A 753 -33.34 59.08 1.52
C GLY A 753 -33.37 60.20 2.56
N ASN A 754 -34.54 60.60 3.06
CA ASN A 754 -34.65 61.80 3.90
C ASN A 754 -33.81 61.69 5.18
N THR A 755 -33.90 60.56 5.89
CA THR A 755 -33.11 60.36 7.11
C THR A 755 -31.64 60.15 6.78
N PHE A 756 -31.34 59.44 5.67
CA PHE A 756 -29.97 59.26 5.20
C PHE A 756 -29.27 60.61 4.96
N GLU A 757 -29.90 61.51 4.20
CA GLU A 757 -29.36 62.83 3.85
C GLU A 757 -29.15 63.74 5.05
N HIS A 758 -30.02 63.68 6.06
CA HIS A 758 -29.84 64.43 7.30
C HIS A 758 -28.78 63.83 8.23
N THR A 759 -28.40 62.57 8.05
CA THR A 759 -27.48 61.87 8.95
C THR A 759 -26.06 61.79 8.40
N ILE A 760 -25.90 61.74 7.08
CA ILE A 760 -24.59 61.65 6.46
C ILE A 760 -23.78 62.91 6.70
N GLN A 761 -22.57 62.74 7.23
CA GLN A 761 -21.64 63.81 7.53
C GLN A 761 -20.40 63.67 6.64
N GLU A 762 -19.91 64.81 6.17
CA GLU A 762 -18.65 64.93 5.46
C GLU A 762 -17.61 65.58 6.39
N VAL A 763 -16.37 65.09 6.34
CA VAL A 763 -15.23 65.69 7.03
C VAL A 763 -14.10 65.95 6.04
N LYS A 764 -13.41 67.09 6.22
CA LYS A 764 -12.25 67.48 5.44
C LYS A 764 -11.00 67.39 6.32
N ILE A 765 -10.04 66.59 5.89
CA ILE A 765 -8.83 66.28 6.65
C ILE A 765 -7.62 66.74 5.83
N PRO A 766 -6.87 67.76 6.26
CA PRO A 766 -5.60 68.10 5.63
C PRO A 766 -4.59 66.97 5.87
N PHE A 767 -3.82 66.61 4.84
CA PHE A 767 -2.79 65.59 4.95
C PHE A 767 -1.41 66.14 4.58
N GLN A 768 -0.38 65.56 5.20
CA GLN A 768 1.02 65.85 4.92
C GLN A 768 1.71 64.63 4.30
N ASN A 769 2.92 64.83 3.78
CA ASN A 769 3.69 63.72 3.27
C ASN A 769 3.93 62.68 4.38
N ARG A 770 3.89 61.41 3.99
CA ARG A 770 4.02 60.20 4.83
C ARG A 770 2.83 59.90 5.74
N ASP A 771 1.77 60.71 5.71
CA ASP A 771 0.52 60.37 6.39
C ASP A 771 -0.09 59.11 5.77
N LEU A 772 -0.73 58.30 6.61
CA LEU A 772 -1.26 56.99 6.27
C LEU A 772 -2.78 56.97 6.49
N PHE A 773 -3.51 56.44 5.52
CA PHE A 773 -4.94 56.17 5.59
C PHE A 773 -5.19 54.70 5.28
N VAL A 774 -5.95 54.03 6.15
CA VAL A 774 -6.31 52.62 6.01
C VAL A 774 -7.82 52.49 6.02
N PHE A 775 -8.35 52.10 4.87
CA PHE A 775 -9.74 51.70 4.69
C PHE A 775 -9.81 50.18 4.82
N TYR A 776 -10.74 49.66 5.61
CA TYR A 776 -10.83 48.23 5.86
C TYR A 776 -12.27 47.78 6.13
N THR A 777 -12.55 46.49 5.96
CA THR A 777 -13.82 45.85 6.33
C THR A 777 -13.69 45.12 7.67
N ASP A 778 -14.82 44.90 8.33
CA ASP A 778 -14.91 44.28 9.66
C ASP A 778 -14.35 42.85 9.73
N GLY A 779 -14.19 42.15 8.60
CA GLY A 779 -13.55 40.84 8.58
C GLY A 779 -12.13 40.81 9.16
N PHE A 780 -11.43 41.95 9.24
CA PHE A 780 -10.16 42.06 10.00
C PHE A 780 -10.36 42.08 11.52
N THR A 781 -11.31 42.87 12.01
CA THR A 781 -11.53 43.09 13.44
C THR A 781 -12.32 41.94 14.06
N GLU A 782 -13.26 41.35 13.31
CA GLU A 782 -14.08 40.21 13.71
C GLU A 782 -13.40 38.84 13.46
N ALA A 783 -12.14 38.84 13.00
CA ALA A 783 -11.39 37.62 12.78
C ALA A 783 -11.22 36.83 14.09
N MET A 784 -11.65 35.56 14.13
CA MET A 784 -11.71 34.78 15.37
C MET A 784 -10.54 33.81 15.56
N ASP A 785 -10.05 33.71 16.80
CA ASP A 785 -9.13 32.64 17.21
C ASP A 785 -9.85 31.30 17.48
N LYS A 786 -9.09 30.28 17.87
CA LYS A 786 -9.63 28.94 18.22
C LYS A 786 -10.62 28.95 19.40
N ASN A 787 -10.60 29.99 20.23
CA ASN A 787 -11.47 30.19 21.38
C ASN A 787 -12.68 31.08 21.05
N ARG A 788 -12.86 31.47 19.77
CA ARG A 788 -13.89 32.42 19.31
C ARG A 788 -13.74 33.82 19.89
N GLN A 789 -12.52 34.23 20.21
CA GLN A 789 -12.22 35.62 20.52
C GLN A 789 -11.87 36.38 19.25
N GLU A 790 -12.48 37.54 19.06
CA GLU A 790 -12.21 38.43 17.94
C GLU A 790 -10.81 39.06 18.06
N PHE A 791 -10.25 39.45 16.91
CA PHE A 791 -8.98 40.16 16.85
C PHE A 791 -9.12 41.51 17.55
N GLY A 792 -10.23 42.20 17.28
CA GLY A 792 -10.66 43.44 17.90
C GLY A 792 -9.98 44.68 17.32
N ASP A 793 -10.65 45.81 17.47
CA ASP A 793 -10.20 47.12 16.97
C ASP A 793 -8.83 47.52 17.55
N GLU A 794 -8.62 47.37 18.86
CA GLU A 794 -7.38 47.76 19.52
C GLU A 794 -6.14 47.01 18.97
N ARG A 795 -6.29 45.73 18.62
CA ARG A 795 -5.17 44.96 18.04
C ARG A 795 -4.94 45.35 16.59
N PHE A 796 -6.00 45.69 15.86
CA PHE A 796 -5.92 46.14 14.48
C PHE A 796 -5.21 47.49 14.36
N GLU A 797 -5.56 48.46 15.21
CA GLU A 797 -4.84 49.73 15.32
C GLU A 797 -3.36 49.52 15.63
N LYS A 798 -3.04 48.71 16.65
CA LYS A 798 -1.65 48.39 17.01
C LYS A 798 -0.88 47.71 15.87
N ALA A 799 -1.53 46.87 15.08
CA ALA A 799 -0.92 46.25 13.90
C ALA A 799 -0.58 47.30 12.84
N ILE A 800 -1.47 48.26 12.58
CA ILE A 800 -1.21 49.38 11.67
C ILE A 800 -0.05 50.23 12.19
N GLU A 801 -0.06 50.59 13.47
CA GLU A 801 0.98 51.40 14.12
C GLU A 801 2.36 50.72 14.06
N LYS A 802 2.41 49.41 14.27
CA LYS A 802 3.65 48.64 14.18
C LYS A 802 4.28 48.69 12.79
N HIS A 803 3.47 48.74 11.73
CA HIS A 803 3.93 48.62 10.35
C HIS A 803 4.00 49.93 9.56
N ALA A 804 3.41 51.03 10.05
CA ALA A 804 3.20 52.27 9.27
C ALA A 804 4.47 52.92 8.68
N ALA A 805 5.66 52.58 9.18
CA ALA A 805 6.92 53.09 8.63
C ALA A 805 7.21 52.56 7.21
N GLY A 806 6.73 51.37 6.85
CA GLY A 806 6.98 50.72 5.55
C GLY A 806 6.24 51.36 4.37
N ALA A 807 6.48 50.84 3.16
CA ALA A 807 5.66 51.16 1.99
C ALA A 807 4.23 50.61 2.15
N ALA A 808 3.25 51.11 1.38
CA ALA A 808 1.86 50.70 1.49
C ALA A 808 1.68 49.17 1.39
N GLU A 809 2.38 48.52 0.48
CA GLU A 809 2.35 47.05 0.31
C GLU A 809 2.89 46.33 1.56
N GLN A 810 4.00 46.83 2.14
CA GLN A 810 4.60 46.26 3.34
C GLN A 810 3.69 46.43 4.57
N ILE A 811 2.97 47.55 4.65
CA ILE A 811 1.98 47.81 5.70
C ILE A 811 0.84 46.80 5.59
N MET A 812 0.25 46.67 4.39
CA MET A 812 -0.82 45.71 4.12
C MET A 812 -0.39 44.27 4.44
N GLU A 813 0.76 43.82 3.95
CA GLU A 813 1.27 42.48 4.23
C GLU A 813 1.54 42.24 5.72
N GLY A 814 2.03 43.27 6.43
CA GLY A 814 2.23 43.22 7.88
C GLY A 814 0.92 42.99 8.63
N ILE A 815 -0.13 43.74 8.29
CA ILE A 815 -1.46 43.61 8.90
C ILE A 815 -2.04 42.22 8.66
N PHE A 816 -2.01 41.71 7.42
CA PHE A 816 -2.47 40.35 7.13
C PHE A 816 -1.71 39.28 7.91
N ARG A 817 -0.41 39.49 8.15
CA ARG A 817 0.42 38.55 8.89
C ARG A 817 0.03 38.49 10.36
N GLU A 818 -0.24 39.63 11.00
CA GLU A 818 -0.70 39.70 12.39
C GLU A 818 -2.04 38.98 12.57
N VAL A 819 -3.00 39.23 11.68
CA VAL A 819 -4.33 38.57 11.72
C VAL A 819 -4.22 37.06 11.46
N LYS A 820 -3.38 36.63 10.51
CA LYS A 820 -3.12 35.20 10.27
C LYS A 820 -2.42 34.51 11.44
N GLN A 821 -1.52 35.20 12.14
CA GLN A 821 -0.88 34.67 13.35
C GLN A 821 -1.88 34.50 14.50
N PHE A 822 -2.81 35.44 14.66
CA PHE A 822 -3.87 35.36 15.67
C PHE A 822 -4.88 34.23 15.40
N THR A 823 -5.38 34.14 14.17
CA THR A 823 -6.42 33.16 13.79
C THR A 823 -5.88 31.72 13.68
N GLY A 824 -4.59 31.55 13.36
CA GLY A 824 -3.93 30.25 13.31
C GLY A 824 -4.46 29.34 12.19
N ARG A 825 -5.19 28.27 12.55
CA ARG A 825 -5.78 27.30 11.59
C ARG A 825 -7.31 27.43 11.47
N VAL A 826 -7.90 28.43 12.12
CA VAL A 826 -9.35 28.68 12.03
C VAL A 826 -9.69 29.20 10.63
N LYS A 827 -10.82 28.77 10.09
CA LYS A 827 -11.29 29.26 8.79
C LYS A 827 -11.76 30.71 8.93
N GLN A 828 -11.45 31.52 7.94
CA GLN A 828 -11.96 32.88 7.83
C GLN A 828 -13.49 32.87 7.86
N HIS A 829 -14.07 33.79 8.64
CA HIS A 829 -15.51 33.88 8.85
C HIS A 829 -16.16 34.97 8.01
N ASP A 830 -15.46 36.07 7.73
CA ASP A 830 -15.92 37.16 6.88
C ASP A 830 -14.86 37.65 5.89
N ASP A 831 -15.28 38.32 4.82
CA ASP A 831 -14.39 38.86 3.80
C ASP A 831 -13.41 39.88 4.39
N MET A 832 -12.15 39.84 3.96
CA MET A 832 -11.10 40.73 4.45
C MET A 832 -10.64 41.64 3.32
N THR A 833 -11.11 42.88 3.32
CA THR A 833 -10.74 43.88 2.33
C THR A 833 -10.07 45.08 2.97
N ILE A 834 -8.94 45.49 2.39
CA ILE A 834 -8.15 46.62 2.88
C ILE A 834 -7.63 47.44 1.71
N VAL A 835 -7.63 48.75 1.87
CA VAL A 835 -6.97 49.72 1.00
C VAL A 835 -6.10 50.62 1.87
N VAL A 836 -4.80 50.57 1.62
CA VAL A 836 -3.77 51.37 2.28
C VAL A 836 -3.36 52.48 1.33
N VAL A 837 -3.52 53.73 1.76
CA VAL A 837 -3.10 54.92 1.02
C VAL A 837 -2.09 55.68 1.86
N LYS A 838 -0.85 55.76 1.39
CA LYS A 838 0.22 56.51 2.04
C LYS A 838 0.62 57.70 1.16
N ILE A 839 0.68 58.89 1.75
CA ILE A 839 1.12 60.08 1.03
C ILE A 839 2.63 59.98 0.82
N SER A 840 3.08 60.04 -0.44
CA SER A 840 4.49 59.90 -0.82
C SER A 840 5.20 61.25 -0.87
N ASP A 841 6.51 61.22 -0.59
CA ASP A 841 7.42 62.37 -0.70
C ASP A 841 7.81 62.70 -2.15
N LEU A 842 7.66 61.74 -3.08
CA LEU A 842 8.06 61.88 -4.48
C LEU A 842 6.86 62.20 -5.37
N ALA A 843 6.97 63.30 -6.14
CA ALA A 843 6.22 63.42 -7.38
C ALA A 843 6.75 62.34 -8.33
N ILE A 844 5.88 61.44 -8.79
CA ILE A 844 6.24 60.51 -9.86
C ILE A 844 6.32 61.38 -11.13
N GLU A 845 7.53 61.52 -11.71
CA GLU A 845 7.76 62.16 -13.02
C GLU A 845 7.10 61.39 -14.16
#